data_AF-A0AAD2GDW9-F1
#
_entry.id   AF-A0AAD2GDW9-F1
#
_cell.length_a   1.000
_cell.length_b   1.000
_cell.length_c   1.000
_cell.angle_alpha   90.00
_cell.angle_beta   90.00
_cell.angle_gamma   90.00
#
_symmetry.space_group_name_H-M   'P 1'
#
loop_
_entity.id
_entity.type
_entity.pdbx_description
1 polymer ?
#
loop_
_entity_poly.entity_id
_entity_poly.type
_entity_poly.pdbx_seq_one_letter_code
_entity_poly.pdbx_strand_id
1 'polypeptide(L)'
;MGLLKVGVPKSWDDSKKNLSYIRSAGTRQFVSTYNRVKDLKGDELMWGDEIEYGVFQIDPETKKVRLSLRAKEIMDELNRKEQEHSKVAEGCNWVPEYGAWMVEATPNRPYTGFTTDLLRVERNMRLRRKRILTVLKDNEIAPTVSAFPMIGAQGNDGTVPAVPVGGPVTLSDYIGDGVINPHPRFGTLTANIRQRRGEKVNIRIPLFRDVNTPEYEEAAGSPSGDAGCCGGDAQQLWRYGKGDASQELYGKDAVIVGCSKSPKDEEVDESEIMPVMQKWIVDVQCEGCRGLFYRSAPHVIVPDADWPRNGETVVGYEIPDVPGWIRLQNGYYLPMHSADGAISFLSKISTRANHTNGEAKKALGSETPLFRGAEQVKLSATSLLDGDIAIAEPATTTIVEEKKVDPGTPTSPSKEDGSAVRAAVHMDAMAFGMGCCCLQITFQATDVDESRFLYDQLAVMAPIMMALTASTPVIRGRILDTDCRWGIISESVDCRTPAERGREDPNAPYEAYTAKGQRRIYKSRYDSISTFIYQGACTRNESGTSNRVLNTYNDIPLPIDQDTYQYLRNAGVDPALSQHIAHLFIRDPLVVFDGAVEEVDDDVQTEHFESIQSTNWQTVRWKPPPPRNSPNDPHIGWRTEFRSMEMQLTDFENAAFAVFIVLLQRVILTFDLNLYIPISKVDANMQRAHSRDASAKGKFFFRRHMAPLEEGDDGYGVKYVSMFSKAVTGEVDDDIPEKEFDANGVSQQRKTAPNADEEDEENAFEEMTMSEIMTGKGDYFPGLIPLVRAYLDHINCDSVTLAKMTQYLGFIERRATGELVTPATWMRNYIRSHPDYKGDSVVTDSIAHDLLMACKEIGEGKLHVPELLGDIKIEEITTDGAYDVKLDSKRVQNKRVLQLLTRYTERHGTFSSS
;
A
#
# COMPACT_ATOMS: atom_id res chain seq x y z
N MET A 1 -2.25 7.25 15.68
CA MET A 1 -2.20 8.58 14.99
C MET A 1 -1.11 9.56 15.47
N GLY A 2 -0.67 10.48 14.60
CA GLY A 2 0.30 11.56 14.93
C GLY A 2 -0.30 12.69 15.77
N LEU A 3 0.54 13.56 16.36
CA LEU A 3 0.13 14.61 17.31
C LEU A 3 -1.12 15.38 16.85
N LEU A 4 -2.21 15.25 17.62
CA LEU A 4 -3.39 16.13 17.59
C LEU A 4 -3.21 17.19 18.69
N LYS A 5 -2.15 17.98 18.58
CA LYS A 5 -1.95 19.14 19.46
C LYS A 5 -2.97 20.20 19.06
N VAL A 6 -3.65 20.80 20.03
CA VAL A 6 -4.54 21.94 19.81
C VAL A 6 -3.66 23.16 19.51
N GLY A 7 -3.34 23.34 18.23
CA GLY A 7 -2.63 24.50 17.70
C GLY A 7 -3.37 25.05 16.49
N VAL A 8 -3.05 26.30 16.10
CA VAL A 8 -3.58 26.91 14.87
C VAL A 8 -2.69 26.49 13.71
N PRO A 9 -3.17 25.66 12.76
CA PRO A 9 -2.39 25.29 11.60
C PRO A 9 -2.35 26.45 10.58
N LYS A 10 -1.20 26.65 9.96
CA LYS A 10 -0.93 27.69 8.95
C LYS A 10 -1.55 27.32 7.61
N SER A 11 -1.99 28.36 6.88
CA SER A 11 -2.34 28.26 5.46
C SER A 11 -1.14 27.75 4.64
N TRP A 12 -1.37 27.28 3.40
CA TRP A 12 -0.27 26.88 2.53
C TRP A 12 0.69 28.05 2.24
N ASP A 13 0.14 29.23 1.93
CA ASP A 13 0.94 30.43 1.64
C ASP A 13 1.83 30.86 2.81
N ASP A 14 1.34 30.73 4.04
CA ASP A 14 2.15 31.00 5.24
C ASP A 14 3.15 29.88 5.53
N SER A 15 2.78 28.64 5.24
CA SER A 15 3.66 27.47 5.43
C SER A 15 4.88 27.53 4.52
N LYS A 16 4.74 28.04 3.28
CA LYS A 16 5.84 28.20 2.29
C LYS A 16 7.08 28.87 2.87
N LYS A 17 6.91 29.85 3.76
CA LYS A 17 7.99 30.61 4.39
C LYS A 17 8.94 29.73 5.21
N ASN A 18 8.45 28.61 5.72
CA ASN A 18 9.16 27.78 6.71
C ASN A 18 9.42 26.33 6.24
N LEU A 19 8.96 25.92 5.05
CA LEU A 19 9.08 24.52 4.61
C LEU A 19 10.53 24.00 4.62
N SER A 20 11.47 24.82 4.14
CA SER A 20 12.90 24.46 4.12
C SER A 20 13.45 24.31 5.54
N TYR A 21 13.14 25.25 6.44
CA TYR A 21 13.55 25.16 7.83
C TYR A 21 13.03 23.88 8.49
N ILE A 22 11.73 23.59 8.33
CA ILE A 22 11.08 22.43 8.94
C ILE A 22 11.69 21.11 8.44
N ARG A 23 12.05 21.00 7.15
CA ARG A 23 12.78 19.82 6.64
C ARG A 23 14.16 19.68 7.28
N SER A 24 14.94 20.75 7.34
CA SER A 24 16.26 20.70 7.95
C SER A 24 16.18 20.40 9.45
N ALA A 25 15.23 21.02 10.15
CA ALA A 25 14.96 20.81 11.58
C ALA A 25 14.45 19.41 11.88
N GLY A 26 13.52 18.89 11.08
CA GLY A 26 13.04 17.51 11.21
C GLY A 26 14.14 16.48 11.03
N THR A 27 15.13 16.75 10.16
CA THR A 27 16.30 15.88 10.02
C THR A 27 17.18 15.90 11.28
N ARG A 28 17.38 17.08 11.89
CA ARG A 28 18.10 17.22 13.18
C ARG A 28 17.38 16.50 14.32
N GLN A 29 16.06 16.69 14.44
CA GLN A 29 15.21 16.02 15.42
C GLN A 29 15.27 14.50 15.30
N PHE A 30 15.30 13.98 14.07
CA PHE A 30 15.50 12.56 13.84
C PHE A 30 16.86 12.09 14.36
N VAL A 31 17.96 12.76 14.01
CA VAL A 31 19.31 12.38 14.47
C VAL A 31 19.44 12.44 15.99
N SER A 32 18.90 13.50 16.62
CA SER A 32 18.88 13.62 18.08
C SER A 32 18.11 12.46 18.71
N THR A 33 16.90 12.19 18.22
CA THR A 33 16.05 11.09 18.71
C THR A 33 16.72 9.74 18.51
N TYR A 34 17.25 9.48 17.31
CA TYR A 34 17.95 8.24 16.97
C TYR A 34 19.14 8.01 17.91
N ASN A 35 20.00 9.00 18.12
CA ASN A 35 21.14 8.87 19.03
C ASN A 35 20.74 8.62 20.49
N ARG A 36 19.59 9.14 20.92
CA ARG A 36 19.06 8.91 22.28
C ARG A 36 18.52 7.48 22.47
N VAL A 37 18.02 6.84 21.42
CA VAL A 37 17.21 5.61 21.56
C VAL A 37 17.70 4.41 20.73
N LYS A 38 18.73 4.56 19.89
CA LYS A 38 19.30 3.47 19.06
C LYS A 38 19.84 2.29 19.88
N ASP A 39 20.28 2.55 21.11
CA ASP A 39 20.86 1.54 22.01
C ASP A 39 19.80 0.90 22.93
N LEU A 40 18.51 1.20 22.76
CA LEU A 40 17.43 0.48 23.43
C LEU A 40 17.41 -0.98 22.96
N LYS A 41 17.50 -1.91 23.90
CA LYS A 41 17.52 -3.36 23.69
C LYS A 41 16.63 -4.05 24.75
N GLY A 42 16.11 -5.23 24.42
CA GLY A 42 15.41 -6.08 25.38
C GLY A 42 13.95 -5.67 25.63
N ASP A 43 13.37 -4.87 24.75
CA ASP A 43 11.93 -4.59 24.81
C ASP A 43 11.14 -5.87 24.53
N GLU A 44 9.99 -6.02 25.18
CA GLU A 44 9.08 -7.13 24.94
C GLU A 44 8.05 -6.79 23.87
N LEU A 45 7.44 -7.83 23.29
CA LEU A 45 6.34 -7.67 22.35
C LEU A 45 5.14 -7.02 23.07
N MET A 46 4.86 -5.79 22.67
CA MET A 46 3.61 -5.10 22.95
C MET A 46 2.95 -4.76 21.61
N TRP A 47 1.64 -4.91 21.50
CA TRP A 47 0.96 -4.65 20.24
C TRP A 47 -0.48 -4.20 20.43
N GLY A 48 -1.09 -3.66 19.38
CA GLY A 48 -2.45 -3.17 19.43
C GLY A 48 -3.04 -3.03 18.03
N ASP A 49 -4.36 -3.14 17.97
CA ASP A 49 -5.14 -2.92 16.77
C ASP A 49 -5.83 -1.55 16.79
N GLU A 50 -5.97 -0.94 15.61
CA GLU A 50 -6.74 0.29 15.36
C GLU A 50 -7.87 -0.08 14.38
N ILE A 51 -9.12 0.18 14.79
CA ILE A 51 -10.33 -0.02 13.96
C ILE A 51 -11.03 1.31 13.77
N GLU A 52 -11.44 1.57 12.53
CA GLU A 52 -12.17 2.78 12.13
C GLU A 52 -13.66 2.46 11.87
N TYR A 53 -14.56 3.26 12.43
CA TYR A 53 -16.01 3.11 12.29
C TYR A 53 -16.60 4.29 11.52
N GLY A 54 -17.49 4.02 10.56
CA GLY A 54 -18.35 5.03 9.95
C GLY A 54 -19.73 5.03 10.62
N VAL A 55 -20.22 6.20 11.03
CA VAL A 55 -21.58 6.38 11.59
C VAL A 55 -22.52 6.88 10.52
N PHE A 56 -23.60 6.14 10.29
CA PHE A 56 -24.58 6.45 9.25
C PHE A 56 -25.98 6.62 9.84
N GLN A 57 -26.72 7.61 9.37
CA GLN A 57 -28.13 7.76 9.65
C GLN A 57 -28.96 6.97 8.63
N ILE A 58 -29.96 6.27 9.13
CA ILE A 58 -30.91 5.48 8.36
C ILE A 58 -32.30 6.10 8.47
N ASP A 59 -32.98 6.25 7.34
CA ASP A 59 -34.40 6.57 7.25
C ASP A 59 -35.15 5.34 6.70
N PRO A 60 -35.88 4.62 7.57
CA PRO A 60 -36.62 3.41 7.17
C PRO A 60 -37.77 3.69 6.20
N GLU A 61 -38.36 4.89 6.22
CA GLU A 61 -39.52 5.20 5.38
C GLU A 61 -39.09 5.50 3.95
N THR A 62 -38.02 6.29 3.79
CA THR A 62 -37.50 6.66 2.47
C THR A 62 -36.41 5.72 1.95
N LYS A 63 -35.99 4.74 2.77
CA LYS A 63 -34.83 3.86 2.55
C LYS A 63 -33.57 4.66 2.18
N LYS A 64 -33.35 5.78 2.87
CA LYS A 64 -32.16 6.60 2.67
C LYS A 64 -31.13 6.30 3.73
N VAL A 65 -29.87 6.28 3.32
CA VAL A 65 -28.72 6.22 4.22
C VAL A 65 -27.82 7.42 3.97
N ARG A 66 -27.41 8.10 5.04
CA ARG A 66 -26.62 9.34 4.97
C ARG A 66 -25.49 9.32 6.00
N LEU A 67 -24.41 10.05 5.73
CA LEU A 67 -23.31 10.21 6.69
C LEU A 67 -23.80 11.00 7.91
N SER A 68 -23.68 10.46 9.12
CA SER A 68 -24.01 11.21 10.35
C SER A 68 -22.80 12.02 10.79
N LEU A 69 -22.87 13.36 10.72
CA LEU A 69 -21.74 14.25 11.07
C LEU A 69 -21.57 14.44 12.59
N ARG A 70 -21.94 13.43 13.39
CA ARG A 70 -21.95 13.44 14.85
C ARG A 70 -20.74 12.75 15.47
N ALA A 71 -19.70 12.41 14.71
CA ALA A 71 -18.55 11.68 15.25
C ALA A 71 -17.91 12.40 16.45
N LYS A 72 -17.82 13.74 16.42
CA LYS A 72 -17.31 14.52 17.56
C LYS A 72 -18.17 14.33 18.81
N GLU A 73 -19.49 14.45 18.69
CA GLU A 73 -20.43 14.29 19.80
C GLU A 73 -20.38 12.87 20.39
N ILE A 74 -20.37 11.86 19.51
CA ILE A 74 -20.26 10.44 19.85
C ILE A 74 -18.96 10.18 20.60
N MET A 75 -17.84 10.67 20.07
CA MET A 75 -16.52 10.49 20.67
C MET A 75 -16.38 11.19 22.03
N ASP A 76 -16.89 12.42 22.16
CA ASP A 76 -16.88 13.15 23.44
C ASP A 76 -17.63 12.37 24.53
N GLU A 77 -18.79 11.81 24.19
CA GLU A 77 -19.60 11.01 25.11
C GLU A 77 -18.94 9.65 25.43
N LEU A 78 -18.35 8.97 24.44
CA LEU A 78 -17.60 7.74 24.67
C LEU A 78 -16.43 7.99 25.63
N ASN A 79 -15.61 9.01 25.37
CA ASN A 79 -14.48 9.37 26.22
C ASN A 79 -14.91 9.80 27.63
N ARG A 80 -16.05 10.48 27.78
CA ARG A 80 -16.65 10.78 29.09
C ARG A 80 -16.99 9.49 29.85
N LYS A 81 -17.68 8.55 29.20
CA LYS A 81 -18.01 7.24 29.81
C LYS A 81 -16.76 6.40 30.11
N GLU A 82 -15.73 6.45 29.27
CA GLU A 82 -14.44 5.80 29.56
C GLU A 82 -13.81 6.37 30.84
N GLN A 83 -13.83 7.68 31.06
CA GLN A 83 -13.26 8.28 32.28
C GLN A 83 -14.01 7.85 33.56
N GLU A 84 -15.30 7.55 33.44
CA GLU A 84 -16.15 7.10 34.56
C GLU A 84 -15.96 5.62 34.90
N HIS A 85 -15.68 4.78 33.89
CA HIS A 85 -15.66 3.31 34.04
C HIS A 85 -14.26 2.67 33.89
N SER A 86 -13.30 3.31 33.22
CA SER A 86 -12.05 2.66 32.78
C SER A 86 -10.96 2.52 33.85
N LYS A 87 -11.13 3.10 35.05
CA LYS A 87 -10.05 3.16 36.05
C LYS A 87 -9.60 1.81 36.62
N VAL A 88 -10.34 0.72 36.37
CA VAL A 88 -10.09 -0.60 36.99
C VAL A 88 -10.24 -1.79 36.01
N ALA A 89 -10.88 -1.63 34.84
CA ALA A 89 -11.27 -2.73 33.95
C ALA A 89 -10.78 -2.54 32.50
N GLU A 90 -11.14 -3.48 31.61
CA GLU A 90 -10.81 -3.42 30.18
C GLU A 90 -11.40 -2.14 29.56
N GLY A 91 -10.52 -1.31 28.98
CA GLY A 91 -10.86 0.00 28.43
C GLY A 91 -10.71 0.07 26.92
N CYS A 92 -11.32 1.11 26.34
CA CYS A 92 -11.19 1.49 24.94
C CYS A 92 -10.65 2.92 24.87
N ASN A 93 -9.88 3.23 23.84
CA ASN A 93 -9.45 4.58 23.55
C ASN A 93 -10.10 5.02 22.22
N TRP A 94 -10.65 6.23 22.19
CA TRP A 94 -11.44 6.76 21.07
C TRP A 94 -10.84 8.06 20.57
N VAL A 95 -10.54 8.10 19.27
CA VAL A 95 -9.82 9.23 18.64
C VAL A 95 -10.50 9.64 17.34
N PRO A 96 -10.35 10.92 16.92
CA PRO A 96 -11.03 11.42 15.73
C PRO A 96 -10.30 11.00 14.45
N GLU A 97 -11.06 10.61 13.43
CA GLU A 97 -10.54 10.39 12.07
C GLU A 97 -10.93 11.52 11.11
N TYR A 98 -10.44 11.48 9.86
CA TYR A 98 -10.63 12.52 8.85
C TYR A 98 -12.10 12.90 8.63
N GLY A 99 -12.99 11.92 8.52
CA GLY A 99 -14.42 12.15 8.29
C GLY A 99 -15.13 12.64 9.56
N ALA A 100 -15.99 13.63 9.44
CA ALA A 100 -16.88 14.08 10.53
C ALA A 100 -17.93 13.02 10.94
N TRP A 101 -17.99 11.90 10.22
CA TRP A 101 -18.78 10.71 10.52
C TRP A 101 -17.95 9.53 11.03
N MET A 102 -16.63 9.68 11.14
CA MET A 102 -15.70 8.60 11.48
C MET A 102 -15.19 8.69 12.91
N VAL A 103 -15.09 7.53 13.56
CA VAL A 103 -14.47 7.37 14.88
C VAL A 103 -13.47 6.22 14.81
N GLU A 104 -12.24 6.42 15.27
CA GLU A 104 -11.26 5.35 15.43
C GLU A 104 -11.23 4.88 16.89
N ALA A 105 -11.04 3.57 17.08
CA ALA A 105 -10.97 2.96 18.39
C ALA A 105 -9.83 1.94 18.52
N THR A 106 -9.12 2.01 19.64
CA THR A 106 -8.02 1.11 20.00
C THR A 106 -8.28 0.47 21.37
N PRO A 107 -7.63 -0.64 21.74
CA PRO A 107 -7.60 -1.05 23.14
C PRO A 107 -6.92 0.06 23.97
N ASN A 108 -7.40 0.32 25.19
CA ASN A 108 -6.82 1.35 26.07
C ASN A 108 -5.42 1.00 26.57
N ARG A 109 -5.10 -0.30 26.66
CA ARG A 109 -3.76 -0.81 26.95
C ARG A 109 -3.35 -1.78 25.85
N PRO A 110 -2.10 -1.73 25.38
CA PRO A 110 -1.60 -2.69 24.41
C PRO A 110 -1.75 -4.12 24.94
N TYR A 111 -1.90 -5.06 24.00
CA TYR A 111 -1.72 -6.49 24.22
C TYR A 111 -0.22 -6.78 24.41
N THR A 112 0.09 -7.87 25.09
CA THR A 112 1.44 -8.35 25.39
C THR A 112 1.79 -9.56 24.52
N GLY A 113 2.98 -10.14 24.75
CA GLY A 113 3.43 -11.39 24.13
C GLY A 113 2.79 -12.67 24.70
N PHE A 114 1.83 -12.58 25.62
CA PHE A 114 1.19 -13.77 26.21
C PHE A 114 0.01 -14.29 25.38
N THR A 115 -0.13 -15.61 25.29
CA THR A 115 -1.21 -16.29 24.53
C THR A 115 -2.62 -15.88 24.99
N THR A 116 -2.78 -15.54 26.27
CA THR A 116 -4.06 -15.07 26.83
C THR A 116 -4.55 -13.77 26.20
N ASP A 117 -3.63 -12.90 25.74
CA ASP A 117 -4.02 -11.68 25.04
C ASP A 117 -4.53 -11.96 23.61
N LEU A 118 -4.19 -13.10 22.99
CA LEU A 118 -4.78 -13.51 21.70
C LEU A 118 -6.30 -13.70 21.81
N LEU A 119 -6.79 -14.19 22.94
CA LEU A 119 -8.22 -14.31 23.25
C LEU A 119 -8.88 -12.97 23.58
N ARG A 120 -8.08 -11.97 23.99
CA ARG A 120 -8.57 -10.66 24.42
C ARG A 120 -8.91 -9.75 23.24
N VAL A 121 -8.31 -9.96 22.06
CA VAL A 121 -8.49 -9.13 20.86
C VAL A 121 -9.96 -9.03 20.45
N GLU A 122 -10.60 -10.15 20.13
CA GLU A 122 -12.02 -10.17 19.73
C GLU A 122 -12.91 -9.65 20.87
N ARG A 123 -12.62 -10.00 22.12
CA ARG A 123 -13.36 -9.50 23.28
C ARG A 123 -13.30 -7.97 23.37
N ASN A 124 -12.14 -7.37 23.12
CA ASN A 124 -11.97 -5.92 23.15
C ASN A 124 -12.62 -5.25 21.93
N MET A 125 -12.54 -5.83 20.73
CA MET A 125 -13.27 -5.35 19.54
C MET A 125 -14.79 -5.37 19.78
N ARG A 126 -15.33 -6.48 20.31
CA ARG A 126 -16.74 -6.59 20.70
C ARG A 126 -17.12 -5.56 21.76
N LEU A 127 -16.24 -5.31 22.74
CA LEU A 127 -16.46 -4.26 23.75
C LEU A 127 -16.54 -2.86 23.13
N ARG A 128 -15.65 -2.53 22.18
CA ARG A 128 -15.72 -1.27 21.41
C ARG A 128 -17.05 -1.15 20.69
N ARG A 129 -17.49 -2.20 19.98
CA ARG A 129 -18.79 -2.22 19.31
C ARG A 129 -19.96 -2.04 20.28
N LYS A 130 -19.94 -2.73 21.43
CA LYS A 130 -20.96 -2.55 22.48
C LYS A 130 -21.05 -1.10 22.94
N ARG A 131 -19.90 -0.46 23.16
CA ARG A 131 -19.81 0.92 23.67
C ARG A 131 -20.31 1.94 22.66
N ILE A 132 -19.91 1.85 21.38
CA ILE A 132 -20.43 2.75 20.34
C ILE A 132 -21.95 2.62 20.19
N LEU A 133 -22.50 1.39 20.26
CA LEU A 133 -23.95 1.17 20.22
C LEU A 133 -24.71 1.83 21.40
N THR A 134 -24.05 2.14 22.52
CA THR A 134 -24.70 2.84 23.65
C THR A 134 -24.89 4.35 23.45
N VAL A 135 -24.30 4.93 22.41
CA VAL A 135 -24.30 6.38 22.15
C VAL A 135 -24.90 6.76 20.80
N LEU A 136 -25.20 5.78 19.94
CA LEU A 136 -25.93 5.99 18.70
C LEU A 136 -27.39 6.37 18.99
N LYS A 137 -27.99 7.16 18.11
CA LYS A 137 -29.45 7.38 18.09
C LYS A 137 -30.15 6.15 17.50
N ASP A 138 -31.46 6.04 17.76
CA ASP A 138 -32.29 4.93 17.27
C ASP A 138 -32.28 4.80 15.73
N ASN A 139 -32.03 5.90 15.02
CA ASN A 139 -31.95 5.96 13.57
C ASN A 139 -30.50 6.01 13.05
N GLU A 140 -29.51 5.60 13.85
CA GLU A 140 -28.10 5.54 13.46
C GLU A 140 -27.54 4.13 13.57
N ILE A 141 -26.57 3.84 12.72
CA ILE A 141 -25.89 2.55 12.62
C ILE A 141 -24.37 2.78 12.49
N ALA A 142 -23.58 1.80 12.93
CA ALA A 142 -22.12 1.82 12.78
C ALA A 142 -21.59 0.45 12.28
N PRO A 143 -21.94 0.03 11.05
CA PRO A 143 -21.38 -1.18 10.47
C PRO A 143 -19.87 -0.99 10.20
N THR A 144 -19.08 -2.05 10.37
CA THR A 144 -17.65 -2.03 10.05
C THR A 144 -17.46 -2.33 8.58
N VAL A 145 -17.54 -1.29 7.76
CA VAL A 145 -17.34 -1.33 6.31
C VAL A 145 -16.19 -0.42 5.92
N SER A 146 -15.47 -0.76 4.85
CA SER A 146 -14.30 0.02 4.43
C SER A 146 -14.66 1.34 3.75
N ALA A 147 -15.81 1.45 3.09
CA ALA A 147 -16.22 2.68 2.43
C ALA A 147 -17.73 2.90 2.53
N PHE A 148 -18.15 4.16 2.61
CA PHE A 148 -19.57 4.51 2.48
C PHE A 148 -19.99 4.46 0.99
N PRO A 149 -20.94 3.59 0.59
CA PRO A 149 -21.25 3.36 -0.82
C PRO A 149 -21.72 4.61 -1.57
N MET A 150 -22.41 5.55 -0.90
CA MET A 150 -23.11 6.67 -1.55
C MET A 150 -22.40 8.03 -1.41
N ILE A 151 -21.16 8.07 -0.91
CA ILE A 151 -20.43 9.33 -0.75
C ILE A 151 -20.36 10.10 -2.07
N GLY A 152 -20.87 11.34 -2.11
CA GLY A 152 -20.84 12.21 -3.30
C GLY A 152 -21.67 11.74 -4.51
N ALA A 153 -22.60 10.79 -4.35
CA ALA A 153 -23.36 10.19 -5.45
C ALA A 153 -24.54 11.04 -5.96
N GLN A 154 -25.15 11.87 -5.11
CA GLN A 154 -26.48 12.44 -5.36
C GLN A 154 -26.53 13.95 -5.64
N GLY A 155 -25.39 14.62 -5.69
CA GLY A 155 -25.33 16.09 -5.89
C GLY A 155 -25.91 16.92 -4.72
N ASN A 156 -26.52 16.27 -3.73
CA ASN A 156 -26.41 16.65 -2.33
C ASN A 156 -25.27 15.81 -1.73
N ASP A 157 -24.53 16.41 -0.83
CA ASP A 157 -23.42 15.85 -0.05
C ASP A 157 -23.71 14.52 0.66
N GLY A 158 -24.98 14.11 0.78
CA GLY A 158 -25.37 12.82 1.33
C GLY A 158 -25.17 12.74 2.84
N THR A 159 -25.18 13.87 3.56
CA THR A 159 -24.92 13.91 5.01
C THR A 159 -26.09 14.44 5.81
N VAL A 160 -26.04 14.20 7.13
CA VAL A 160 -26.98 14.73 8.11
C VAL A 160 -26.20 15.35 9.27
N PRO A 161 -26.37 16.66 9.54
CA PRO A 161 -27.15 17.63 8.74
C PRO A 161 -26.59 17.78 7.31
N ALA A 162 -27.44 18.21 6.38
CA ALA A 162 -27.02 18.46 5.01
C ALA A 162 -26.11 19.69 4.94
N VAL A 163 -25.05 19.57 4.15
CA VAL A 163 -24.03 20.57 3.88
C VAL A 163 -23.97 20.88 2.38
N PRO A 164 -23.74 22.15 1.99
CA PRO A 164 -23.64 22.48 0.58
C PRO A 164 -22.39 21.83 -0.04
N VAL A 165 -22.55 21.29 -1.26
CA VAL A 165 -21.44 20.78 -2.07
C VAL A 165 -20.44 21.90 -2.36
N GLY A 166 -19.15 21.57 -2.35
CA GLY A 166 -18.05 22.51 -2.49
C GLY A 166 -17.65 23.15 -1.16
N GLY A 167 -17.15 24.38 -1.24
CA GLY A 167 -16.58 25.11 -0.11
C GLY A 167 -15.09 25.40 -0.32
N PRO A 168 -14.53 26.35 0.44
CA PRO A 168 -13.17 26.86 0.21
C PRO A 168 -12.06 25.81 0.45
N VAL A 169 -12.32 24.75 1.19
CA VAL A 169 -11.33 23.72 1.53
C VAL A 169 -11.21 22.70 0.41
N THR A 170 -12.28 21.94 0.15
CA THR A 170 -12.29 20.85 -0.85
C THR A 170 -12.36 21.36 -2.28
N LEU A 171 -13.18 22.39 -2.55
CA LEU A 171 -13.64 22.79 -3.88
C LEU A 171 -14.24 21.62 -4.71
N SER A 172 -14.73 20.58 -4.03
CA SER A 172 -15.22 19.37 -4.69
C SER A 172 -16.50 19.65 -5.47
N ASP A 173 -16.66 18.95 -6.60
CA ASP A 173 -17.88 18.94 -7.39
C ASP A 173 -18.96 18.03 -6.77
N TYR A 174 -18.62 17.23 -5.76
CA TYR A 174 -19.46 16.14 -5.24
C TYR A 174 -19.77 16.23 -3.75
N ILE A 175 -18.86 16.76 -2.93
CA ILE A 175 -18.99 16.79 -1.46
C ILE A 175 -18.76 18.19 -0.91
N GLY A 176 -19.33 18.46 0.27
CA GLY A 176 -19.15 19.72 0.99
C GLY A 176 -18.02 19.67 2.01
N ASP A 177 -17.49 20.82 2.42
CA ASP A 177 -16.43 20.90 3.45
C ASP A 177 -16.87 20.39 4.83
N GLY A 178 -18.18 20.40 5.13
CA GLY A 178 -18.71 19.94 6.41
C GLY A 178 -18.54 18.43 6.67
N VAL A 179 -18.17 17.66 5.64
CA VAL A 179 -17.82 16.24 5.80
C VAL A 179 -16.45 16.05 6.47
N ILE A 180 -15.62 17.09 6.52
CA ILE A 180 -14.31 17.05 7.16
C ILE A 180 -14.49 17.21 8.66
N ASN A 181 -13.80 16.38 9.44
CA ASN A 181 -13.77 16.48 10.89
C ASN A 181 -13.39 17.91 11.34
N PRO A 182 -14.09 18.47 12.34
CA PRO A 182 -13.89 19.86 12.76
C PRO A 182 -12.50 20.15 13.36
N HIS A 183 -11.69 19.12 13.66
CA HIS A 183 -10.32 19.34 14.10
C HIS A 183 -9.49 20.05 13.01
N PRO A 184 -8.86 21.23 13.29
CA PRO A 184 -8.25 22.10 12.26
C PRO A 184 -7.22 21.44 11.35
N ARG A 185 -6.53 20.39 11.85
CA ARG A 185 -5.57 19.58 11.10
C ARG A 185 -6.15 19.05 9.77
N PHE A 186 -7.36 18.52 9.77
CA PHE A 186 -7.91 17.81 8.61
C PHE A 186 -8.33 18.76 7.48
N GLY A 187 -9.00 19.85 7.84
CA GLY A 187 -9.33 20.92 6.88
C GLY A 187 -8.08 21.54 6.27
N THR A 188 -7.07 21.83 7.10
CA THR A 188 -5.82 22.42 6.62
C THR A 188 -5.04 21.46 5.72
N LEU A 189 -4.96 20.18 6.08
CA LEU A 189 -4.31 19.16 5.26
C LEU A 189 -4.99 19.06 3.88
N THR A 190 -6.33 19.04 3.84
CA THR A 190 -7.10 19.01 2.58
C THR A 190 -6.80 20.22 1.71
N ALA A 191 -6.84 21.43 2.29
CA ALA A 191 -6.56 22.67 1.57
C ALA A 191 -5.11 22.72 1.07
N ASN A 192 -4.14 22.33 1.91
CA ASN A 192 -2.72 22.41 1.59
C ASN A 192 -2.31 21.36 0.54
N ILE A 193 -2.89 20.17 0.52
CA ILE A 193 -2.70 19.19 -0.57
C ILE A 193 -3.12 19.81 -1.91
N ARG A 194 -4.34 20.33 -1.98
CA ARG A 194 -4.90 20.94 -3.19
C ARG A 194 -4.07 22.13 -3.67
N GLN A 195 -3.69 23.02 -2.74
CA GLN A 195 -2.91 24.21 -3.07
C GLN A 195 -1.47 23.88 -3.47
N ARG A 196 -0.83 22.89 -2.83
CA ARG A 196 0.49 22.40 -3.24
C ARG A 196 0.43 21.78 -4.64
N ARG A 197 -0.56 20.92 -4.88
CA ARG A 197 -0.76 20.22 -6.16
C ARG A 197 -1.03 21.19 -7.32
N GLY A 198 -1.62 22.36 -7.03
CA GLY A 198 -2.07 23.35 -8.01
C GLY A 198 -3.43 23.03 -8.64
N GLU A 199 -3.98 21.86 -8.34
CA GLU A 199 -5.27 21.35 -8.82
C GLU A 199 -5.94 20.48 -7.74
N LYS A 200 -7.22 20.13 -7.95
CA LYS A 200 -7.86 19.09 -7.13
C LYS A 200 -7.15 17.75 -7.31
N VAL A 201 -7.26 16.88 -6.31
CA VAL A 201 -6.93 15.47 -6.51
C VAL A 201 -7.84 14.89 -7.60
N ASN A 202 -7.35 13.90 -8.34
CA ASN A 202 -8.06 13.34 -9.49
C ASN A 202 -8.01 11.82 -9.38
N ILE A 203 -9.02 11.27 -8.72
CA ILE A 203 -9.10 9.85 -8.40
C ILE A 203 -9.98 9.20 -9.48
N ARG A 204 -9.43 8.19 -10.17
CA ARG A 204 -10.13 7.47 -11.24
C ARG A 204 -10.00 5.99 -11.01
N ILE A 205 -11.10 5.36 -10.63
CA ILE A 205 -11.14 3.92 -10.38
C ILE A 205 -11.94 3.25 -11.50
N PRO A 206 -11.44 2.15 -12.09
CA PRO A 206 -12.17 1.39 -13.09
C PRO A 206 -13.63 1.10 -12.68
N LEU A 207 -14.56 1.43 -13.56
CA LEU A 207 -15.99 1.19 -13.38
C LEU A 207 -16.32 -0.26 -13.77
N PHE A 208 -17.11 -0.94 -12.95
CA PHE A 208 -17.58 -2.29 -13.27
C PHE A 208 -18.41 -2.28 -14.56
N ARG A 209 -18.12 -3.22 -15.47
CA ARG A 209 -18.89 -3.40 -16.70
C ARG A 209 -19.92 -4.49 -16.48
N ASP A 210 -21.18 -4.09 -16.37
CA ASP A 210 -22.34 -4.98 -16.35
C ASP A 210 -23.14 -4.82 -17.65
N VAL A 211 -24.23 -5.59 -17.80
CA VAL A 211 -24.98 -5.74 -19.07
C VAL A 211 -25.46 -4.40 -19.63
N ASN A 212 -25.91 -3.49 -18.77
CA ASN A 212 -26.52 -2.21 -19.09
C ASN A 212 -25.71 -1.02 -18.54
N THR A 213 -24.39 -1.17 -18.31
CA THR A 213 -23.57 -0.05 -17.83
C THR A 213 -23.40 1.00 -18.94
N PRO A 214 -24.01 2.19 -18.81
CA PRO A 214 -24.16 3.13 -19.94
C PRO A 214 -22.83 3.67 -20.45
N GLU A 215 -21.81 3.78 -19.59
CA GLU A 215 -20.48 4.28 -19.98
C GLU A 215 -19.73 3.36 -20.95
N TYR A 216 -20.23 2.14 -21.19
CA TYR A 216 -19.67 1.20 -22.16
C TYR A 216 -20.51 1.08 -23.44
N GLU A 217 -21.61 1.82 -23.59
CA GLU A 217 -22.51 1.74 -24.76
C GLU A 217 -21.93 2.43 -26.02
N GLU A 218 -21.16 3.51 -25.87
CA GLU A 218 -20.62 4.30 -27.00
C GLU A 218 -19.41 3.66 -27.73
N ALA A 219 -18.87 2.53 -27.24
CA ALA A 219 -17.78 1.81 -27.91
C ALA A 219 -18.26 0.89 -29.06
N ALA A 220 -19.57 0.71 -29.24
CA ALA A 220 -20.13 -0.28 -30.17
C ALA A 220 -20.67 0.31 -31.51
N GLY A 221 -20.51 1.60 -31.75
CA GLY A 221 -21.12 2.29 -32.90
C GLY A 221 -20.19 3.24 -33.63
N SER A 222 -19.25 2.72 -34.42
CA SER A 222 -18.65 3.51 -35.51
C SER A 222 -19.16 2.98 -36.86
N PRO A 223 -19.94 3.78 -37.61
CA PRO A 223 -20.30 3.43 -38.98
C PRO A 223 -19.08 3.57 -39.89
N SER A 224 -18.98 2.65 -40.85
CA SER A 224 -18.07 2.71 -41.99
C SER A 224 -18.16 4.06 -42.73
N GLY A 225 -17.04 4.77 -42.87
CA GLY A 225 -16.95 5.97 -43.72
C GLY A 225 -15.57 6.64 -43.67
N ASP A 226 -14.97 6.82 -44.84
CA ASP A 226 -13.61 7.31 -45.10
C ASP A 226 -13.24 8.70 -44.53
N ALA A 227 -11.97 8.77 -44.09
CA ALA A 227 -10.98 9.85 -44.19
C ALA A 227 -11.30 11.30 -43.70
N GLY A 228 -10.49 11.77 -42.72
CA GLY A 228 -10.15 13.20 -42.62
C GLY A 228 -9.64 13.70 -41.27
N CYS A 229 -8.32 13.69 -41.09
CA CYS A 229 -7.48 14.52 -40.19
C CYS A 229 -8.06 15.04 -38.87
N CYS A 230 -7.71 14.38 -37.75
CA CYS A 230 -7.02 14.95 -36.57
C CYS A 230 -7.08 13.93 -35.42
N GLY A 231 -5.91 13.64 -34.83
CA GLY A 231 -5.69 12.55 -33.87
C GLY A 231 -6.41 12.72 -32.54
N GLY A 232 -6.80 11.59 -31.96
CA GLY A 232 -7.55 11.50 -30.72
C GLY A 232 -6.73 11.87 -29.50
N ASP A 233 -7.13 12.96 -28.86
CA ASP A 233 -7.03 13.18 -27.42
C ASP A 233 -8.31 13.91 -26.98
N ALA A 234 -9.34 13.13 -26.65
CA ALA A 234 -10.56 13.63 -26.06
C ALA A 234 -11.17 12.56 -25.13
N GLN A 235 -10.82 12.65 -23.85
CA GLN A 235 -11.54 11.94 -22.79
C GLN A 235 -12.92 12.58 -22.64
N GLN A 236 -13.97 11.86 -23.02
CA GLN A 236 -15.35 12.29 -22.83
C GLN A 236 -15.72 12.18 -21.33
N LEU A 237 -16.39 13.21 -20.81
CA LEU A 237 -16.78 13.33 -19.41
C LEU A 237 -18.29 13.63 -19.34
N TRP A 238 -19.10 12.61 -19.06
CA TRP A 238 -20.53 12.77 -18.80
C TRP A 238 -20.76 13.06 -17.30
N ARG A 239 -21.52 14.12 -17.00
CA ARG A 239 -21.96 14.47 -15.64
C ARG A 239 -23.40 14.01 -15.42
N TYR A 240 -23.67 13.28 -14.35
CA TYR A 240 -25.02 13.07 -13.82
C TYR A 240 -25.23 13.93 -12.56
N GLY A 241 -26.36 14.64 -12.49
CA GLY A 241 -26.96 15.15 -11.24
C GLY A 241 -27.19 16.66 -11.12
N LYS A 242 -28.30 17.17 -11.68
CA LYS A 242 -29.36 17.92 -10.96
C LYS A 242 -30.53 18.23 -11.92
N GLY A 243 -31.75 18.00 -11.44
CA GLY A 243 -32.99 17.85 -12.21
C GLY A 243 -33.44 19.00 -13.11
N ASP A 244 -34.58 18.77 -13.75
CA ASP A 244 -35.20 19.39 -14.93
C ASP A 244 -35.21 20.94 -15.07
N ALA A 245 -34.74 21.72 -14.09
CA ALA A 245 -34.73 23.18 -14.13
C ALA A 245 -33.52 23.82 -14.84
N SER A 246 -32.49 23.05 -15.21
CA SER A 246 -31.26 23.59 -15.85
C SER A 246 -31.29 23.59 -17.39
N GLN A 247 -32.20 22.83 -18.01
CA GLN A 247 -32.37 22.78 -19.46
C GLN A 247 -33.00 24.05 -20.05
N GLU A 248 -33.85 24.75 -19.30
CA GLU A 248 -34.53 25.96 -19.77
C GLU A 248 -33.71 27.25 -19.63
N LEU A 249 -32.70 27.27 -18.74
CA LEU A 249 -32.00 28.51 -18.35
C LEU A 249 -30.70 28.78 -19.12
N TYR A 250 -30.04 27.73 -19.63
CA TYR A 250 -28.67 27.88 -20.16
C TYR A 250 -28.50 27.50 -21.64
N GLY A 251 -29.54 27.02 -22.32
CA GLY A 251 -29.46 26.70 -23.75
C GLY A 251 -28.40 25.64 -24.08
N LYS A 252 -28.40 25.18 -25.33
CA LYS A 252 -27.46 24.17 -25.83
C LYS A 252 -26.13 24.78 -26.23
N ASP A 253 -25.37 25.36 -25.30
CA ASP A 253 -24.03 25.85 -25.64
C ASP A 253 -23.00 25.42 -24.61
N ALA A 254 -22.08 24.58 -25.08
CA ALA A 254 -20.97 24.04 -24.32
C ALA A 254 -19.96 25.15 -23.98
N VAL A 255 -19.68 25.33 -22.70
CA VAL A 255 -18.59 26.18 -22.25
C VAL A 255 -17.33 25.33 -22.08
N ILE A 256 -16.40 25.54 -23.01
CA ILE A 256 -15.01 25.10 -22.98
C ILE A 256 -14.31 25.82 -21.83
N VAL A 257 -13.72 25.08 -20.87
CA VAL A 257 -12.82 25.66 -19.87
C VAL A 257 -11.40 25.22 -20.19
N GLY A 258 -10.63 26.15 -20.78
CA GLY A 258 -9.17 26.16 -20.66
C GLY A 258 -8.32 25.87 -21.90
N CYS A 259 -8.49 26.61 -23.00
CA CYS A 259 -7.34 27.02 -23.80
C CYS A 259 -7.16 28.53 -23.62
N SER A 260 -5.98 28.95 -23.17
CA SER A 260 -5.53 30.33 -23.29
C SER A 260 -5.51 30.70 -24.78
N LYS A 261 -6.19 31.80 -25.14
CA LYS A 261 -6.03 32.42 -26.46
C LYS A 261 -4.72 33.18 -26.47
N SER A 262 -3.90 32.95 -27.49
CA SER A 262 -2.98 33.96 -28.02
C SER A 262 -3.35 34.27 -29.48
N PRO A 263 -3.11 35.50 -29.97
CA PRO A 263 -3.72 36.03 -31.17
C PRO A 263 -2.94 35.68 -32.44
N LYS A 264 -3.72 35.36 -33.48
CA LYS A 264 -3.53 35.45 -34.94
C LYS A 264 -2.13 35.70 -35.54
N ASP A 265 -1.81 34.78 -36.45
CA ASP A 265 -1.27 34.97 -37.81
C ASP A 265 -0.18 36.04 -37.99
N GLU A 266 1.08 35.62 -37.88
CA GLU A 266 2.14 36.05 -38.81
C GLU A 266 3.01 34.84 -39.18
N GLU A 267 3.40 34.81 -40.45
CA GLU A 267 4.07 33.74 -41.19
C GLU A 267 5.31 33.18 -40.46
N VAL A 268 5.42 31.85 -40.35
CA VAL A 268 6.65 31.16 -39.92
C VAL A 268 7.05 30.11 -40.94
N ASP A 269 8.34 30.22 -41.27
CA ASP A 269 9.14 29.59 -42.31
C ASP A 269 9.19 28.06 -42.28
N GLU A 270 9.20 27.44 -43.46
CA GLU A 270 9.32 26.00 -43.69
C GLU A 270 10.77 25.53 -43.45
N SER A 271 11.20 25.36 -42.20
CA SER A 271 12.40 24.56 -41.93
C SER A 271 12.48 24.04 -40.48
N GLU A 272 11.78 22.95 -40.16
CA GLU A 272 12.23 22.01 -39.11
C GLU A 272 11.52 20.66 -39.26
N ILE A 273 12.21 19.71 -39.89
CA ILE A 273 11.74 18.35 -40.16
C ILE A 273 11.94 17.51 -38.88
N MET A 274 10.86 16.94 -38.33
CA MET A 274 10.91 15.96 -37.23
C MET A 274 11.65 14.68 -37.66
N PRO A 275 12.62 14.16 -36.88
CA PRO A 275 13.43 13.01 -37.29
C PRO A 275 12.67 11.68 -37.20
N VAL A 276 12.82 10.84 -38.23
CA VAL A 276 12.16 9.53 -38.37
C VAL A 276 12.85 8.48 -37.48
N MET A 277 12.09 7.85 -36.58
CA MET A 277 12.54 6.75 -35.71
C MET A 277 12.93 5.49 -36.51
N GLN A 278 14.01 4.83 -36.12
CA GLN A 278 14.62 3.69 -36.81
C GLN A 278 14.98 2.58 -35.80
N LYS A 279 14.95 1.32 -36.25
CA LYS A 279 15.43 0.17 -35.47
C LYS A 279 16.90 -0.06 -35.75
N TRP A 280 17.65 -0.28 -34.68
CA TRP A 280 19.09 -0.51 -34.70
C TRP A 280 19.40 -1.78 -33.92
N ILE A 281 20.30 -2.62 -34.41
CA ILE A 281 20.84 -3.72 -33.62
C ILE A 281 22.18 -3.29 -33.04
N VAL A 282 22.37 -3.57 -31.77
CA VAL A 282 23.67 -3.46 -31.11
C VAL A 282 24.53 -4.61 -31.62
N ASP A 283 25.50 -4.30 -32.46
CA ASP A 283 26.40 -5.26 -33.11
C ASP A 283 27.83 -4.73 -32.99
N VAL A 284 28.32 -4.79 -31.75
CA VAL A 284 29.65 -4.35 -31.35
C VAL A 284 30.65 -5.40 -31.80
N GLN A 285 31.29 -5.16 -32.94
CA GLN A 285 32.28 -6.08 -33.50
C GLN A 285 33.68 -5.81 -32.89
N CYS A 286 33.83 -6.11 -31.60
CA CYS A 286 35.13 -6.13 -30.93
C CYS A 286 35.30 -7.32 -29.97
N GLU A 287 36.53 -7.85 -29.93
CA GLU A 287 36.89 -9.02 -29.12
C GLU A 287 36.77 -8.71 -27.62
N GLY A 288 35.94 -9.46 -26.90
CA GLY A 288 35.67 -9.28 -25.45
C GLY A 288 34.56 -8.29 -25.09
N CYS A 289 33.95 -7.61 -26.07
CA CYS A 289 32.88 -6.64 -25.84
C CYS A 289 31.51 -7.33 -25.67
N ARG A 290 30.77 -7.04 -24.58
CA ARG A 290 29.46 -7.68 -24.27
C ARG A 290 28.22 -6.84 -24.62
N GLY A 291 28.40 -5.57 -24.99
CA GLY A 291 27.30 -4.64 -25.26
C GLY A 291 27.79 -3.20 -25.35
N LEU A 292 26.87 -2.24 -25.33
CA LEU A 292 27.18 -0.82 -25.51
C LEU A 292 26.59 0.02 -24.37
N PHE A 293 27.45 0.69 -23.60
CA PHE A 293 27.03 1.54 -22.49
C PHE A 293 26.13 2.70 -22.97
N TYR A 294 24.99 2.92 -22.30
CA TYR A 294 24.19 4.11 -22.55
C TYR A 294 24.95 5.39 -22.17
N ARG A 295 24.52 6.47 -22.79
CA ARG A 295 25.08 7.80 -22.57
C ARG A 295 23.97 8.75 -22.19
N SER A 296 24.17 9.59 -21.17
CA SER A 296 23.17 10.59 -20.74
C SER A 296 23.16 11.82 -21.65
N ALA A 297 24.27 12.03 -22.37
CA ALA A 297 24.45 12.94 -23.48
C ALA A 297 25.54 12.35 -24.40
N PRO A 298 25.68 12.80 -25.66
CA PRO A 298 26.77 12.36 -26.52
C PRO A 298 28.11 12.43 -25.78
N HIS A 299 28.87 11.34 -25.83
CA HIS A 299 30.17 11.13 -25.15
C HIS A 299 30.15 10.99 -23.62
N VAL A 300 29.01 11.13 -22.95
CA VAL A 300 28.93 11.03 -21.47
C VAL A 300 28.42 9.65 -21.06
N ILE A 301 29.33 8.75 -20.69
CA ILE A 301 29.01 7.38 -20.23
C ILE A 301 28.18 7.48 -18.96
N VAL A 302 27.05 6.79 -18.90
CA VAL A 302 26.38 6.51 -17.63
C VAL A 302 27.07 5.25 -17.09
N PRO A 303 27.62 5.26 -15.87
CA PRO A 303 28.03 4.02 -15.21
C PRO A 303 26.81 3.38 -14.52
N ASP A 304 26.78 2.05 -14.46
CA ASP A 304 25.85 1.22 -13.67
C ASP A 304 24.32 1.27 -13.97
N ALA A 305 23.88 1.57 -15.20
CA ALA A 305 22.51 1.27 -15.65
C ALA A 305 22.49 -0.04 -16.45
N ASP A 306 21.34 -0.71 -16.56
CA ASP A 306 21.24 -1.90 -17.41
C ASP A 306 21.38 -1.51 -18.90
N TRP A 307 22.30 -2.15 -19.64
CA TRP A 307 22.71 -1.72 -20.99
C TRP A 307 22.32 -2.73 -22.05
N PRO A 308 22.09 -2.29 -23.30
CA PRO A 308 21.72 -3.19 -24.36
C PRO A 308 22.91 -4.07 -24.73
N ARG A 309 22.68 -5.37 -24.63
CA ARG A 309 23.70 -6.40 -24.89
C ARG A 309 23.92 -6.54 -26.39
N ASN A 310 25.08 -7.08 -26.76
CA ASN A 310 25.37 -7.36 -28.15
C ASN A 310 24.33 -8.35 -28.71
N GLY A 311 23.67 -7.98 -29.83
CA GLY A 311 22.53 -8.69 -30.43
C GLY A 311 21.15 -8.11 -30.11
N GLU A 312 21.03 -7.18 -29.17
CA GLU A 312 19.75 -6.55 -28.84
C GLU A 312 19.32 -5.48 -29.84
N THR A 313 18.01 -5.37 -30.06
CA THR A 313 17.42 -4.33 -30.94
C THR A 313 16.96 -3.14 -30.12
N VAL A 314 17.49 -1.97 -30.43
CA VAL A 314 17.13 -0.68 -29.82
C VAL A 314 16.42 0.24 -30.82
N VAL A 315 15.57 1.12 -30.32
CA VAL A 315 14.75 2.02 -31.16
C VAL A 315 15.11 3.47 -30.87
N GLY A 316 15.54 4.20 -31.90
CA GLY A 316 16.03 5.57 -31.80
C GLY A 316 16.15 6.27 -33.14
N TYR A 317 16.57 7.53 -33.13
CA TYR A 317 16.81 8.31 -34.35
C TYR A 317 18.23 8.88 -34.36
N GLU A 318 18.82 9.01 -35.54
CA GLU A 318 20.10 9.71 -35.74
C GLU A 318 19.92 11.20 -35.47
N ILE A 319 20.84 11.81 -34.74
CA ILE A 319 20.76 13.22 -34.37
C ILE A 319 21.39 14.05 -35.50
N PRO A 320 20.64 14.91 -36.21
CA PRO A 320 21.17 15.69 -37.34
C PRO A 320 22.35 16.58 -36.94
N ASP A 321 22.31 17.16 -35.75
CA ASP A 321 23.32 18.09 -35.24
C ASP A 321 24.54 17.41 -34.60
N VAL A 322 24.49 16.08 -34.40
CA VAL A 322 25.61 15.29 -33.83
C VAL A 322 25.77 13.99 -34.64
N PRO A 323 26.43 14.06 -35.82
CA PRO A 323 26.60 12.90 -36.70
C PRO A 323 27.31 11.73 -36.00
N GLY A 324 26.83 10.51 -36.25
CA GLY A 324 27.39 9.30 -35.65
C GLY A 324 26.82 8.92 -34.28
N TRP A 325 25.73 9.57 -33.85
CA TRP A 325 25.02 9.28 -32.60
C TRP A 325 23.53 9.05 -32.84
N ILE A 326 22.96 8.08 -32.12
CA ILE A 326 21.51 7.90 -32.05
C ILE A 326 20.98 8.28 -30.67
N ARG A 327 19.75 8.81 -30.64
CA ARG A 327 18.98 9.03 -29.41
C ARG A 327 17.85 8.02 -29.32
N LEU A 328 17.78 7.31 -28.21
CA LEU A 328 16.81 6.26 -27.95
C LEU A 328 15.51 6.82 -27.35
N GLN A 329 14.42 6.05 -27.47
CA GLN A 329 13.10 6.41 -26.91
C GLN A 329 13.11 6.64 -25.39
N ASN A 330 13.93 5.89 -24.66
CA ASN A 330 14.10 6.02 -23.22
C ASN A 330 14.96 7.24 -22.80
N GLY A 331 15.37 8.08 -23.76
CA GLY A 331 16.06 9.34 -23.50
C GLY A 331 17.59 9.27 -23.48
N TYR A 332 18.17 8.08 -23.57
CA TYR A 332 19.62 7.85 -23.62
C TYR A 332 20.20 7.95 -25.03
N TYR A 333 21.52 8.04 -25.13
CA TYR A 333 22.27 8.18 -26.38
C TYR A 333 23.20 6.98 -26.56
N LEU A 334 23.40 6.54 -27.81
CA LEU A 334 24.39 5.52 -28.17
C LEU A 334 25.20 5.99 -29.38
N PRO A 335 26.53 5.79 -29.39
CA PRO A 335 27.35 6.05 -30.56
C PRO A 335 27.14 4.96 -31.61
N MET A 336 27.10 5.35 -32.89
CA MET A 336 27.04 4.42 -34.02
C MET A 336 28.41 3.80 -34.30
N HIS A 337 29.48 4.57 -34.07
CA HIS A 337 30.85 4.14 -34.30
C HIS A 337 31.77 4.58 -33.14
N SER A 338 32.94 3.96 -33.00
CA SER A 338 34.00 4.42 -32.11
C SER A 338 34.49 5.82 -32.47
N ALA A 339 35.15 6.50 -31.53
CA ALA A 339 35.60 7.89 -31.71
C ALA A 339 36.62 8.07 -32.85
N ASP A 340 37.33 7.01 -33.22
CA ASP A 340 38.26 6.92 -34.37
C ASP A 340 37.59 6.37 -35.64
N GLY A 341 36.32 6.00 -35.58
CA GLY A 341 35.54 5.41 -36.68
C GLY A 341 35.90 3.96 -37.03
N ALA A 342 36.78 3.31 -36.27
CA ALA A 342 37.29 1.96 -36.58
C ALA A 342 36.30 0.83 -36.29
N ILE A 343 35.39 1.02 -35.33
CA ILE A 343 34.43 0.01 -34.87
C ILE A 343 33.02 0.54 -35.08
N SER A 344 32.17 -0.24 -35.77
CA SER A 344 30.73 0.00 -35.79
C SER A 344 30.09 -0.68 -34.57
N PHE A 345 29.25 0.06 -33.85
CA PHE A 345 28.54 -0.44 -32.68
C PHE A 345 27.07 -0.73 -32.97
N LEU A 346 26.51 -0.07 -34.00
CA LEU A 346 25.08 -0.12 -34.31
C LEU A 346 24.87 -0.34 -35.80
N SER A 347 24.08 -1.36 -36.14
CA SER A 347 23.69 -1.66 -37.51
C SER A 347 22.21 -1.35 -37.72
N LYS A 348 21.88 -0.68 -38.82
CA LYS A 348 20.51 -0.23 -39.10
C LYS A 348 19.66 -1.38 -39.66
N ILE A 349 18.59 -1.75 -38.96
CA ILE A 349 17.63 -2.76 -39.42
C ILE A 349 16.45 -2.03 -40.05
N SER A 350 16.51 -1.83 -41.36
CA SER A 350 15.44 -1.14 -42.09
C SER A 350 14.22 -2.06 -42.32
N THR A 351 13.20 -1.94 -41.47
CA THR A 351 11.79 -2.10 -41.86
C THR A 351 10.93 -1.10 -41.09
N ARG A 352 10.15 -0.31 -41.83
CA ARG A 352 9.27 0.75 -41.31
C ARG A 352 8.33 0.19 -40.24
N ALA A 353 8.54 0.59 -39.00
CA ALA A 353 7.57 0.41 -37.92
C ALA A 353 6.75 1.71 -37.82
N ASN A 354 5.46 1.62 -38.14
CA ASN A 354 4.49 2.69 -37.94
C ASN A 354 4.06 2.78 -36.47
N HIS A 355 3.99 4.02 -35.97
CA HIS A 355 3.31 4.50 -34.75
C HIS A 355 3.82 3.91 -33.40
N THR A 356 4.01 4.67 -32.31
CA THR A 356 3.28 5.85 -31.79
C THR A 356 4.19 6.82 -31.01
N ASN A 357 3.71 8.07 -30.96
CA ASN A 357 4.04 9.27 -30.16
C ASN A 357 5.02 9.20 -28.97
N GLY A 358 5.73 10.33 -28.80
CA GLY A 358 5.60 11.08 -27.53
C GLY A 358 6.91 11.48 -26.86
N GLU A 359 7.21 12.78 -26.91
CA GLU A 359 8.23 13.55 -26.18
C GLU A 359 8.14 13.31 -24.65
N ALA A 360 9.16 13.47 -23.79
CA ALA A 360 10.13 14.56 -23.63
C ALA A 360 11.31 14.09 -22.71
N LYS A 361 12.59 14.38 -23.02
CA LYS A 361 13.46 15.42 -22.38
C LYS A 361 13.51 15.33 -20.84
N LYS A 362 14.69 15.03 -20.25
CA LYS A 362 15.62 15.99 -19.58
C LYS A 362 14.87 16.91 -18.60
N ALA A 363 15.18 16.98 -17.30
CA ALA A 363 16.50 17.02 -16.69
C ALA A 363 16.50 16.84 -15.14
N LEU A 364 17.72 16.68 -14.60
CA LEU A 364 18.24 17.06 -13.27
C LEU A 364 18.33 16.03 -12.12
N GLY A 365 19.58 15.88 -11.64
CA GLY A 365 20.01 15.31 -10.36
C GLY A 365 20.67 13.95 -10.53
N SER A 366 21.89 13.67 -10.08
CA SER A 366 22.63 14.18 -8.93
C SER A 366 24.13 13.92 -9.14
N GLU A 367 24.98 14.92 -8.88
CA GLU A 367 26.41 14.72 -8.67
C GLU A 367 26.62 14.48 -7.17
N THR A 368 27.03 13.28 -6.74
CA THR A 368 28.20 13.15 -5.83
C THR A 368 28.62 11.70 -5.56
N PRO A 369 29.91 11.51 -5.21
CA PRO A 369 30.65 10.24 -5.19
C PRO A 369 30.72 9.63 -3.79
N LEU A 370 30.67 8.30 -3.68
CA LEU A 370 30.93 7.61 -2.41
C LEU A 370 31.50 6.20 -2.57
N PHE A 371 32.61 6.05 -3.31
CA PHE A 371 33.64 5.03 -3.08
C PHE A 371 35.02 5.60 -3.50
N ARG A 372 35.88 5.96 -2.53
CA ARG A 372 37.34 6.22 -2.69
C ARG A 372 38.05 5.14 -1.88
N GLY A 373 39.09 4.44 -2.31
CA GLY A 373 40.46 4.84 -2.73
C GLY A 373 41.39 3.72 -2.19
N ALA A 374 42.50 3.33 -2.79
CA ALA A 374 43.72 4.11 -2.91
C ALA A 374 44.74 3.48 -3.91
N GLU A 375 45.49 4.38 -4.54
CA GLU A 375 46.90 4.33 -4.97
C GLU A 375 47.47 3.16 -5.81
N GLN A 376 47.62 3.48 -7.10
CA GLN A 376 48.87 3.41 -7.88
C GLN A 376 50.06 2.61 -7.30
N VAL A 377 50.40 1.47 -7.93
CA VAL A 377 51.79 1.14 -8.32
C VAL A 377 51.80 0.26 -9.59
N LYS A 378 52.26 0.88 -10.70
CA LYS A 378 53.16 0.40 -11.77
C LYS A 378 53.02 -1.00 -12.42
N LEU A 379 52.87 -0.89 -13.75
CA LEU A 379 53.68 -1.51 -14.83
C LEU A 379 53.49 -2.99 -15.19
N SER A 380 53.00 -3.13 -16.43
CA SER A 380 53.25 -4.18 -17.42
C SER A 380 54.60 -4.90 -17.31
N ALA A 381 54.67 -6.18 -17.69
CA ALA A 381 54.86 -6.60 -19.09
C ALA A 381 55.22 -8.10 -19.23
N THR A 382 54.98 -8.63 -20.43
CA THR A 382 55.63 -9.76 -21.13
C THR A 382 55.35 -11.21 -20.71
N SER A 383 54.65 -11.95 -21.58
CA SER A 383 55.16 -13.02 -22.49
C SER A 383 54.00 -13.97 -22.85
N LEU A 384 53.51 -14.04 -24.10
CA LEU A 384 54.01 -14.74 -25.30
C LEU A 384 54.07 -16.29 -25.18
N LEU A 385 53.34 -16.95 -26.10
CA LEU A 385 53.50 -18.31 -26.69
C LEU A 385 52.91 -19.47 -25.85
N ASP A 386 52.25 -20.52 -26.35
CA ASP A 386 52.19 -21.19 -27.66
C ASP A 386 51.01 -22.22 -27.72
N GLY A 387 50.52 -22.54 -28.94
CA GLY A 387 49.91 -23.81 -29.42
C GLY A 387 48.57 -24.29 -28.81
N ASP A 388 47.66 -25.00 -29.48
CA ASP A 388 47.58 -25.57 -30.83
C ASP A 388 46.12 -26.06 -31.06
N ILE A 389 45.76 -26.23 -32.35
CA ILE A 389 44.42 -26.50 -32.91
C ILE A 389 44.13 -28.01 -33.04
N ALA A 390 42.85 -28.44 -32.87
CA ALA A 390 42.23 -29.62 -33.54
C ALA A 390 40.68 -29.54 -33.48
N ILE A 391 39.93 -29.14 -34.52
CA ILE A 391 39.35 -29.88 -35.68
C ILE A 391 38.04 -30.68 -35.40
N ALA A 392 36.91 -30.13 -35.90
CA ALA A 392 35.77 -30.73 -36.67
C ALA A 392 34.88 -31.84 -36.03
N GLU A 393 33.57 -32.02 -36.26
CA GLU A 393 32.52 -31.46 -37.15
C GLU A 393 31.11 -32.06 -36.75
N PRO A 394 29.96 -31.83 -37.45
CA PRO A 394 28.66 -31.50 -36.84
C PRO A 394 27.47 -32.44 -37.25
N ALA A 395 26.23 -31.95 -37.05
CA ALA A 395 24.90 -32.46 -37.47
C ALA A 395 24.17 -33.35 -36.43
N THR A 396 22.85 -33.28 -36.21
CA THR A 396 21.76 -33.16 -37.20
C THR A 396 20.43 -32.86 -36.46
N THR A 397 19.58 -31.97 -36.96
CA THR A 397 18.14 -31.96 -36.59
C THR A 397 17.31 -32.10 -37.85
N THR A 398 16.62 -33.23 -37.93
CA THR A 398 15.83 -33.70 -39.07
C THR A 398 14.46 -33.02 -39.10
N ILE A 399 14.07 -32.54 -40.27
CA ILE A 399 12.72 -32.10 -40.60
C ILE A 399 11.85 -33.34 -40.81
N VAL A 400 10.66 -33.40 -40.19
CA VAL A 400 9.55 -34.27 -40.63
C VAL A 400 8.23 -33.50 -40.61
N GLU A 401 7.50 -33.72 -41.68
CA GLU A 401 6.39 -32.98 -42.25
C GLU A 401 5.04 -33.06 -41.51
N GLU A 402 4.18 -32.11 -41.86
CA GLU A 402 2.79 -31.92 -41.46
C GLU A 402 1.88 -33.14 -41.72
N LYS A 403 0.97 -33.40 -40.77
CA LYS A 403 -0.28 -34.14 -41.01
C LYS A 403 -1.48 -33.34 -40.51
N LYS A 404 -2.39 -33.05 -41.45
CA LYS A 404 -3.74 -32.49 -41.23
C LYS A 404 -4.62 -33.42 -40.39
N VAL A 405 -5.36 -32.84 -39.43
CA VAL A 405 -6.62 -33.37 -38.89
C VAL A 405 -7.60 -32.20 -38.70
N ASP A 406 -8.86 -32.44 -39.08
CA ASP A 406 -10.00 -31.51 -39.18
C ASP A 406 -10.78 -31.36 -37.82
N PRO A 407 -11.87 -30.58 -37.69
CA PRO A 407 -12.02 -29.52 -36.70
C PRO A 407 -12.90 -29.90 -35.49
N GLY A 408 -12.52 -29.40 -34.31
CA GLY A 408 -13.34 -29.46 -33.10
C GLY A 408 -12.90 -28.40 -32.11
N THR A 409 -13.70 -27.33 -31.99
CA THR A 409 -13.57 -26.19 -31.06
C THR A 409 -13.20 -26.61 -29.63
N PRO A 410 -12.35 -25.83 -28.94
CA PRO A 410 -12.85 -24.65 -28.20
C PRO A 410 -12.12 -23.35 -28.59
N THR A 411 -12.89 -22.27 -28.63
CA THR A 411 -12.50 -20.92 -29.02
C THR A 411 -11.43 -20.33 -28.10
N SER A 412 -10.30 -19.95 -28.71
CA SER A 412 -9.26 -19.09 -28.16
C SER A 412 -9.77 -17.69 -27.80
N PRO A 413 -9.16 -17.01 -26.80
CA PRO A 413 -9.54 -15.66 -26.40
C PRO A 413 -9.28 -14.69 -27.55
N SER A 414 -10.30 -13.89 -27.86
CA SER A 414 -10.25 -12.84 -28.88
C SER A 414 -9.14 -11.84 -28.57
N LYS A 415 -8.38 -11.52 -29.61
CA LYS A 415 -7.40 -10.42 -29.68
C LYS A 415 -7.93 -9.18 -28.95
N GLU A 416 -7.18 -8.71 -27.95
CA GLU A 416 -7.44 -7.44 -27.28
C GLU A 416 -7.24 -6.29 -28.28
N ASP A 417 -8.31 -5.52 -28.46
CA ASP A 417 -8.36 -4.29 -29.23
C ASP A 417 -7.61 -3.18 -28.48
N GLY A 418 -6.81 -2.40 -29.21
CA GLY A 418 -6.00 -1.32 -28.66
C GLY A 418 -6.81 -0.05 -28.43
N SER A 419 -6.55 0.61 -27.31
CA SER A 419 -6.90 2.01 -26.97
C SER A 419 -8.37 2.42 -26.85
N ALA A 420 -9.18 1.67 -26.10
CA ALA A 420 -10.42 2.21 -25.50
C ALA A 420 -10.15 2.69 -24.06
N VAL A 421 -10.45 3.97 -23.75
CA VAL A 421 -10.40 4.49 -22.38
C VAL A 421 -11.38 3.67 -21.53
N ARG A 422 -10.87 2.96 -20.51
CA ARG A 422 -11.73 2.21 -19.58
C ARG A 422 -12.59 3.20 -18.80
N ALA A 423 -13.90 3.02 -18.83
CA ALA A 423 -14.80 3.84 -18.03
C ALA A 423 -14.39 3.78 -16.55
N ALA A 424 -14.49 4.91 -15.85
CA ALA A 424 -14.00 5.05 -14.49
C ALA A 424 -14.94 5.89 -13.63
N VAL A 425 -15.05 5.53 -12.35
CA VAL A 425 -15.67 6.37 -11.33
C VAL A 425 -14.69 7.48 -10.95
N HIS A 426 -15.08 8.72 -11.25
CA HIS A 426 -14.30 9.91 -10.92
C HIS A 426 -14.67 10.46 -9.54
N MET A 427 -13.64 10.84 -8.77
CA MET A 427 -13.73 11.46 -7.45
C MET A 427 -12.62 12.52 -7.34
N ASP A 428 -12.87 13.62 -6.61
CA ASP A 428 -12.03 14.82 -6.71
C ASP A 428 -11.66 15.45 -5.35
N ALA A 429 -11.81 14.68 -4.27
CA ALA A 429 -11.59 15.18 -2.91
C ALA A 429 -10.97 14.14 -1.99
N MET A 430 -10.24 14.63 -0.98
CA MET A 430 -9.56 13.80 0.01
C MET A 430 -10.50 12.88 0.78
N ALA A 431 -11.76 13.30 1.01
CA ALA A 431 -12.75 12.52 1.74
C ALA A 431 -13.15 11.21 1.06
N PHE A 432 -12.97 11.07 -0.25
CA PHE A 432 -13.25 9.80 -0.92
C PHE A 432 -12.28 8.69 -0.51
N GLY A 433 -11.03 9.05 -0.18
CA GLY A 433 -10.03 8.10 0.27
C GLY A 433 -9.87 8.09 1.79
N MET A 434 -9.51 9.21 2.39
CA MET A 434 -9.34 9.31 3.85
C MET A 434 -10.67 9.20 4.62
N GLY A 435 -11.81 9.20 3.93
CA GLY A 435 -13.11 8.82 4.49
C GLY A 435 -13.42 7.32 4.46
N CYS A 436 -12.46 6.48 4.03
CA CYS A 436 -12.53 5.02 4.11
C CYS A 436 -11.96 4.52 5.44
N CYS A 437 -12.49 3.40 5.94
CA CYS A 437 -12.05 2.72 7.15
C CYS A 437 -11.03 1.61 6.88
N CYS A 438 -10.20 1.30 7.88
CA CYS A 438 -9.25 0.19 7.84
C CYS A 438 -8.93 -0.47 9.18
N LEU A 439 -8.28 -1.63 9.09
CA LEU A 439 -7.69 -2.33 10.22
C LEU A 439 -6.17 -2.13 10.19
N GLN A 440 -5.60 -1.56 11.24
CA GLN A 440 -4.16 -1.35 11.36
C GLN A 440 -3.62 -2.04 12.61
N ILE A 441 -2.42 -2.63 12.54
CA ILE A 441 -1.80 -3.32 13.67
C ILE A 441 -0.41 -2.74 13.92
N THR A 442 -0.17 -2.25 15.13
CA THR A 442 1.16 -1.79 15.54
C THR A 442 1.75 -2.75 16.54
N PHE A 443 3.01 -3.14 16.35
CA PHE A 443 3.75 -3.98 17.28
C PHE A 443 5.10 -3.33 17.62
N GLN A 444 5.51 -3.52 18.87
CA GLN A 444 6.80 -3.15 19.42
C GLN A 444 7.77 -4.31 19.26
N ALA A 445 8.95 -4.01 18.76
CA ALA A 445 10.05 -4.95 18.60
C ALA A 445 11.02 -4.85 19.77
N THR A 446 11.91 -5.84 19.91
CA THR A 446 12.89 -5.83 21.00
C THR A 446 13.95 -4.74 20.90
N ASP A 447 14.25 -4.31 19.67
CA ASP A 447 15.22 -3.27 19.37
C ASP A 447 15.03 -2.68 17.96
N VAL A 448 15.93 -1.75 17.60
CA VAL A 448 15.98 -1.11 16.30
C VAL A 448 16.17 -2.10 15.15
N ASP A 449 16.92 -3.18 15.34
CA ASP A 449 17.26 -4.13 14.27
C ASP A 449 16.08 -5.04 13.97
N GLU A 450 15.44 -5.62 15.00
CA GLU A 450 14.21 -6.40 14.86
C GLU A 450 13.09 -5.55 14.27
N SER A 451 12.93 -4.28 14.69
CA SER A 451 11.87 -3.41 14.15
C SER A 451 12.00 -3.17 12.64
N ARG A 452 13.25 -2.97 12.16
CA ARG A 452 13.56 -2.77 10.74
C ARG A 452 13.40 -4.06 9.94
N PHE A 453 13.85 -5.18 10.49
CA PHE A 453 13.64 -6.48 9.87
C PHE A 453 12.15 -6.77 9.70
N LEU A 454 11.34 -6.58 10.75
CA LEU A 454 9.90 -6.76 10.67
C LEU A 454 9.22 -5.79 9.69
N TYR A 455 9.70 -4.55 9.57
CA TYR A 455 9.19 -3.61 8.56
C TYR A 455 9.34 -4.20 7.15
N ASP A 456 10.50 -4.77 6.86
CA ASP A 456 10.80 -5.34 5.55
C ASP A 456 10.00 -6.61 5.27
N GLN A 457 9.97 -7.55 6.22
CA GLN A 457 9.25 -8.81 6.05
C GLN A 457 7.74 -8.58 5.87
N LEU A 458 7.16 -7.66 6.63
CA LEU A 458 5.74 -7.35 6.52
C LEU A 458 5.38 -6.56 5.26
N ALA A 459 6.31 -5.86 4.64
CA ALA A 459 6.03 -5.18 3.38
C ALA A 459 5.66 -6.17 2.26
N VAL A 460 6.27 -7.36 2.26
CA VAL A 460 5.92 -8.44 1.32
C VAL A 460 4.52 -9.00 1.60
N MET A 461 4.10 -9.01 2.87
CA MET A 461 2.76 -9.46 3.28
C MET A 461 1.66 -8.43 3.00
N ALA A 462 2.00 -7.15 2.81
CA ALA A 462 1.01 -6.09 2.61
C ALA A 462 0.00 -6.35 1.48
N PRO A 463 0.41 -6.69 0.24
CA PRO A 463 -0.53 -7.00 -0.84
C PRO A 463 -1.33 -8.28 -0.60
N ILE A 464 -0.73 -9.28 0.05
CA ILE A 464 -1.38 -10.56 0.36
C ILE A 464 -2.56 -10.35 1.30
N MET A 465 -2.33 -9.61 2.39
CA MET A 465 -3.38 -9.29 3.36
C MET A 465 -4.41 -8.32 2.77
N MET A 466 -4.02 -7.38 1.92
CA MET A 466 -4.96 -6.49 1.24
C MET A 466 -5.95 -7.28 0.37
N ALA A 467 -5.48 -8.26 -0.41
CA ALA A 467 -6.34 -9.11 -1.23
C ALA A 467 -7.27 -9.99 -0.39
N LEU A 468 -6.76 -10.63 0.68
CA LEU A 468 -7.57 -11.48 1.57
C LEU A 468 -8.66 -10.74 2.34
N THR A 469 -8.42 -9.46 2.63
CA THR A 469 -9.32 -8.62 3.41
C THR A 469 -10.25 -7.77 2.54
N ALA A 470 -10.16 -7.84 1.20
CA ALA A 470 -10.83 -6.94 0.26
C ALA A 470 -12.31 -6.64 0.61
N SER A 471 -12.67 -5.35 0.75
CA SER A 471 -13.96 -4.92 1.32
C SER A 471 -14.49 -3.61 0.71
N THR A 472 -13.99 -3.20 -0.48
CA THR A 472 -14.35 -1.93 -1.13
C THR A 472 -14.79 -2.12 -2.60
N PRO A 473 -15.98 -2.66 -2.88
CA PRO A 473 -16.46 -2.92 -4.24
C PRO A 473 -17.36 -1.80 -4.81
N VAL A 474 -17.72 -0.80 -4.01
CA VAL A 474 -18.70 0.25 -4.35
C VAL A 474 -18.29 1.58 -3.72
N ILE A 475 -18.40 2.66 -4.49
CA ILE A 475 -18.26 4.04 -3.99
C ILE A 475 -19.01 4.98 -4.92
N ARG A 476 -19.44 6.15 -4.42
CA ARG A 476 -20.16 7.16 -5.21
C ARG A 476 -21.38 6.60 -5.95
N GLY A 477 -22.07 5.64 -5.34
CA GLY A 477 -23.24 4.99 -5.90
C GLY A 477 -22.94 4.14 -7.13
N ARG A 478 -21.68 3.74 -7.34
CA ARG A 478 -21.23 2.96 -8.50
C ARG A 478 -20.43 1.75 -8.09
N ILE A 479 -20.67 0.64 -8.78
CA ILE A 479 -19.90 -0.59 -8.59
C ILE A 479 -18.52 -0.43 -9.23
N LEU A 480 -17.46 -0.70 -8.48
CA LEU A 480 -16.07 -0.60 -8.91
C LEU A 480 -15.59 -1.91 -9.56
N ASP A 481 -14.66 -1.83 -10.51
CA ASP A 481 -13.98 -3.01 -11.07
C ASP A 481 -12.71 -3.40 -10.30
N THR A 482 -12.69 -3.01 -9.03
CA THR A 482 -11.66 -3.31 -8.03
C THR A 482 -12.33 -3.67 -6.70
N ASP A 483 -11.60 -4.35 -5.80
CA ASP A 483 -12.14 -4.79 -4.51
C ASP A 483 -11.51 -4.08 -3.28
N CYS A 484 -10.48 -3.25 -3.47
CA CYS A 484 -9.72 -2.63 -2.38
C CYS A 484 -9.72 -1.10 -2.46
N ARG A 485 -9.63 -0.43 -1.30
CA ARG A 485 -9.62 1.03 -1.19
C ARG A 485 -8.28 1.68 -1.54
N TRP A 486 -7.18 0.92 -1.56
CA TRP A 486 -5.82 1.47 -1.54
C TRP A 486 -5.54 2.50 -2.64
N GLY A 487 -5.92 2.20 -3.88
CA GLY A 487 -5.80 3.13 -5.01
C GLY A 487 -6.65 4.40 -4.86
N ILE A 488 -7.80 4.33 -4.19
CA ILE A 488 -8.64 5.50 -3.88
C ILE A 488 -7.89 6.42 -2.91
N ILE A 489 -7.38 5.86 -1.81
CA ILE A 489 -6.69 6.65 -0.78
C ILE A 489 -5.36 7.21 -1.29
N SER A 490 -4.62 6.41 -2.07
CA SER A 490 -3.37 6.85 -2.68
C SER A 490 -3.53 8.14 -3.48
N GLU A 491 -4.54 8.19 -4.34
CA GLU A 491 -4.84 9.37 -5.16
C GLU A 491 -5.51 10.49 -4.38
N SER A 492 -6.27 10.19 -3.30
CA SER A 492 -7.01 11.20 -2.54
C SER A 492 -6.12 12.17 -1.76
N VAL A 493 -4.84 11.82 -1.54
CA VAL A 493 -3.85 12.68 -0.88
C VAL A 493 -2.59 12.90 -1.70
N ASP A 494 -2.65 12.63 -3.01
CA ASP A 494 -1.54 12.88 -3.90
C ASP A 494 -1.32 14.39 -4.07
N CYS A 495 -0.31 14.94 -3.39
CA CYS A 495 0.02 16.35 -3.45
C CYS A 495 1.02 16.70 -4.56
N ARG A 496 1.43 15.73 -5.41
CA ARG A 496 2.46 15.94 -6.44
C ARG A 496 2.06 17.00 -7.47
N THR A 497 2.95 17.93 -7.76
CA THR A 497 2.79 18.88 -8.87
C THR A 497 2.71 18.15 -10.22
N PRO A 498 2.21 18.78 -11.29
CA PRO A 498 2.35 18.22 -12.64
C PRO A 498 3.79 17.82 -12.98
N ALA A 499 4.79 18.65 -12.66
CA ALA A 499 6.21 18.34 -12.90
C ALA A 499 6.70 17.13 -12.09
N GLU A 500 6.35 17.02 -10.81
CA GLU A 500 6.68 15.84 -9.98
C GLU A 500 6.03 14.55 -10.52
N ARG A 501 4.89 14.64 -11.22
CA ARG A 501 4.25 13.52 -11.93
C ARG A 501 4.83 13.26 -13.33
N GLY A 502 5.77 14.09 -13.79
CA GLY A 502 6.39 13.98 -15.11
C GLY A 502 5.60 14.60 -16.25
N ARG A 503 4.77 15.60 -15.95
CA ARG A 503 4.03 16.40 -16.94
C ARG A 503 4.61 17.81 -16.99
N GLU A 504 4.31 18.54 -18.05
CA GLU A 504 4.64 19.97 -18.11
C GLU A 504 3.88 20.73 -17.02
N ASP A 505 4.58 21.65 -16.35
CA ASP A 505 4.03 22.50 -15.31
C ASP A 505 4.36 23.97 -15.60
N PRO A 506 3.40 24.77 -16.10
CA PRO A 506 3.64 26.16 -16.45
C PRO A 506 3.91 27.05 -15.23
N ASN A 507 3.63 26.57 -14.01
CA ASN A 507 3.82 27.32 -12.77
C ASN A 507 5.13 26.94 -12.05
N ALA A 508 5.85 25.92 -12.51
CA ALA A 508 7.17 25.58 -11.98
C ALA A 508 8.25 26.51 -12.56
N PRO A 509 9.37 26.76 -11.85
CA PRO A 509 9.75 26.23 -10.54
C PRO A 509 9.04 26.91 -9.35
N TYR A 510 8.77 26.15 -8.29
CA TYR A 510 8.24 26.65 -7.03
C TYR A 510 9.37 26.80 -5.99
N GLU A 511 9.95 27.99 -5.86
CA GLU A 511 11.16 28.21 -5.02
C GLU A 511 11.05 27.72 -3.56
N ALA A 512 9.85 27.74 -2.95
CA ALA A 512 9.64 27.27 -1.58
C ALA A 512 9.59 25.73 -1.45
N TYR A 513 9.27 25.02 -2.53
CA TYR A 513 9.03 23.59 -2.50
C TYR A 513 10.35 22.84 -2.51
N THR A 514 10.38 21.65 -1.93
CA THR A 514 11.51 20.73 -2.05
C THR A 514 11.83 20.46 -3.53
N ALA A 515 13.11 20.53 -3.88
CA ALA A 515 13.59 20.45 -5.27
C ALA A 515 12.79 21.31 -6.27
N LYS A 516 12.33 22.48 -5.81
CA LYS A 516 11.52 23.44 -6.57
C LYS A 516 10.21 22.86 -7.16
N GLY A 517 9.73 21.75 -6.61
CA GLY A 517 8.55 21.04 -7.11
C GLY A 517 8.75 20.42 -8.50
N GLN A 518 9.99 20.10 -8.90
CA GLN A 518 10.34 19.59 -10.23
C GLN A 518 10.93 18.18 -10.22
N ARG A 519 11.40 17.68 -9.07
CA ARG A 519 11.96 16.32 -8.96
C ARG A 519 10.88 15.29 -9.30
N ARG A 520 11.15 14.36 -10.23
CA ARG A 520 10.21 13.28 -10.53
C ARG A 520 9.97 12.42 -9.28
N ILE A 521 8.70 12.20 -8.94
CA ILE A 521 8.29 11.33 -7.84
C ILE A 521 7.26 10.31 -8.33
N TYR A 522 7.62 9.03 -8.26
CA TYR A 522 6.87 7.94 -8.88
C TYR A 522 5.59 7.56 -8.13
N LYS A 523 5.63 7.60 -6.80
CA LYS A 523 4.52 7.21 -5.92
C LYS A 523 3.86 8.43 -5.28
N SER A 524 2.58 8.32 -4.95
CA SER A 524 1.94 9.26 -4.02
C SER A 524 2.63 9.18 -2.66
N ARG A 525 2.40 10.17 -1.79
CA ARG A 525 2.87 10.08 -0.40
C ARG A 525 2.06 9.06 0.42
N TYR A 526 0.91 8.65 -0.09
CA TYR A 526 0.19 7.48 0.35
C TYR A 526 0.37 6.38 -0.70
N ASP A 527 1.20 5.38 -0.44
CA ASP A 527 1.47 4.28 -1.38
C ASP A 527 2.20 3.12 -0.68
N SER A 528 2.41 2.00 -1.35
CA SER A 528 3.37 0.97 -0.97
C SER A 528 4.74 1.51 -0.56
N ILE A 529 5.47 0.77 0.28
CA ILE A 529 6.84 1.15 0.66
C ILE A 529 7.72 1.35 -0.58
N SER A 530 8.72 2.22 -0.47
CA SER A 530 9.63 2.52 -1.60
C SER A 530 11.01 1.87 -1.44
N THR A 531 11.37 1.43 -0.24
CA THR A 531 12.67 0.84 0.07
C THR A 531 12.54 -0.05 1.30
N PHE A 532 13.22 -1.19 1.28
CA PHE A 532 13.57 -1.95 2.46
C PHE A 532 14.60 -1.18 3.29
N ILE A 533 14.58 -1.37 4.60
CA ILE A 533 15.30 -0.53 5.55
C ILE A 533 16.21 -1.31 6.48
N TYR A 534 16.19 -2.64 6.50
CA TYR A 534 17.08 -3.44 7.33
C TYR A 534 18.48 -3.52 6.72
N GLN A 535 19.50 -3.18 7.50
CA GLN A 535 20.89 -3.21 7.04
C GLN A 535 21.51 -4.62 7.11
N GLY A 536 21.10 -5.47 8.06
CA GLY A 536 21.75 -6.76 8.32
C GLY A 536 23.24 -6.64 8.68
N ALA A 537 23.99 -7.75 8.64
CA ALA A 537 25.44 -7.67 8.70
C ALA A 537 26.01 -7.36 7.32
N CYS A 538 26.91 -6.39 7.30
CA CYS A 538 27.68 -6.04 6.12
C CYS A 538 28.86 -7.01 5.98
N THR A 539 28.92 -7.75 4.87
CA THR A 539 30.17 -8.44 4.49
C THR A 539 31.11 -7.41 3.89
N ARG A 540 32.35 -7.42 4.38
CA ARG A 540 33.41 -6.51 3.94
C ARG A 540 34.31 -7.30 3.01
N ASN A 541 34.26 -7.00 1.72
CA ASN A 541 35.05 -7.66 0.69
C ASN A 541 36.13 -6.69 0.20
N GLU A 542 37.10 -7.16 -0.59
CA GLU A 542 38.18 -6.34 -1.15
C GLU A 542 37.68 -5.18 -2.04
N SER A 543 36.43 -5.28 -2.53
CA SER A 543 35.73 -4.26 -3.34
C SER A 543 34.87 -3.26 -2.54
N GLY A 544 34.74 -3.43 -1.21
CA GLY A 544 33.94 -2.56 -0.35
C GLY A 544 32.94 -3.31 0.53
N THR A 545 32.06 -2.55 1.18
CA THR A 545 30.96 -3.09 1.98
C THR A 545 29.79 -3.48 1.07
N SER A 546 29.44 -4.77 1.00
CA SER A 546 28.25 -5.25 0.28
C SER A 546 27.08 -5.43 1.25
N ASN A 547 25.94 -4.84 0.94
CA ASN A 547 24.66 -5.14 1.60
C ASN A 547 23.69 -5.66 0.55
N ARG A 548 23.47 -6.97 0.56
CA ARG A 548 22.62 -7.67 -0.42
C ARG A 548 21.17 -7.22 -0.39
N VAL A 549 20.61 -6.91 0.80
CA VAL A 549 19.23 -6.42 0.93
C VAL A 549 19.06 -5.10 0.17
N LEU A 550 20.02 -4.19 0.36
CA LEU A 550 20.03 -2.89 -0.32
C LEU A 550 20.30 -2.99 -1.82
N ASN A 551 21.19 -3.89 -2.23
CA ASN A 551 21.68 -3.91 -3.61
C ASN A 551 20.83 -4.78 -4.55
N THR A 552 20.03 -5.69 -4.00
CA THR A 552 19.25 -6.68 -4.79
C THR A 552 17.76 -6.36 -4.80
N TYR A 553 17.17 -6.16 -3.61
CA TYR A 553 15.71 -6.11 -3.49
C TYR A 553 15.14 -4.70 -3.62
N ASN A 554 15.94 -3.65 -3.40
CA ASN A 554 15.56 -2.26 -3.66
C ASN A 554 15.79 -1.90 -5.14
N ASP A 555 15.02 -2.51 -6.03
CA ASP A 555 15.21 -2.49 -7.49
C ASP A 555 14.41 -1.41 -8.23
N ILE A 556 13.78 -0.48 -7.50
CA ILE A 556 12.98 0.61 -8.09
C ILE A 556 13.69 1.97 -7.98
N PRO A 557 13.42 2.92 -8.91
CA PRO A 557 13.94 4.27 -8.78
C PRO A 557 13.48 4.96 -7.49
N LEU A 558 14.44 5.32 -6.63
CA LEU A 558 14.17 5.94 -5.34
C LEU A 558 14.70 7.38 -5.29
N PRO A 559 13.85 8.40 -5.55
CA PRO A 559 14.25 9.79 -5.37
C PRO A 559 14.53 10.07 -3.88
N ILE A 560 15.66 10.70 -3.58
CA ILE A 560 16.06 11.07 -2.21
C ILE A 560 16.42 12.56 -2.11
N ASP A 561 16.32 13.10 -0.90
CA ASP A 561 16.93 14.39 -0.58
C ASP A 561 18.41 14.22 -0.22
N GLN A 562 19.29 14.71 -1.08
CA GLN A 562 20.74 14.45 -0.98
C GLN A 562 21.35 15.10 0.27
N ASP A 563 20.88 16.29 0.66
CA ASP A 563 21.38 17.01 1.82
C ASP A 563 21.00 16.29 3.12
N THR A 564 19.73 15.88 3.24
CA THR A 564 19.28 15.02 4.34
C THR A 564 20.06 13.70 4.38
N TYR A 565 20.26 13.03 3.24
CA TYR A 565 21.04 11.79 3.19
C TYR A 565 22.47 12.01 3.71
N GLN A 566 23.19 13.01 3.20
CA GLN A 566 24.56 13.28 3.63
C GLN A 566 24.65 13.63 5.12
N TYR A 567 23.68 14.40 5.63
CA TYR A 567 23.62 14.75 7.04
C TYR A 567 23.45 13.51 7.93
N LEU A 568 22.54 12.60 7.57
CA LEU A 568 22.31 11.33 8.29
C LEU A 568 23.56 10.44 8.29
N ARG A 569 24.22 10.33 7.13
CA ARG A 569 25.48 9.56 7.00
C ARG A 569 26.59 10.15 7.86
N ASN A 570 26.76 11.47 7.87
CA ASN A 570 27.73 12.15 8.72
C ASN A 570 27.44 11.97 10.21
N ALA A 571 26.16 11.83 10.59
CA ALA A 571 25.73 11.55 11.96
C ALA A 571 25.86 10.06 12.36
N GLY A 572 26.35 9.19 11.48
CA GLY A 572 26.58 7.78 11.75
C GLY A 572 25.35 6.87 11.58
N VAL A 573 24.26 7.36 10.97
CA VAL A 573 23.11 6.52 10.58
C VAL A 573 23.51 5.68 9.38
N ASP A 574 23.21 4.38 9.37
CA ASP A 574 23.59 3.45 8.29
C ASP A 574 22.96 3.80 6.92
N PRO A 575 23.47 3.27 5.79
CA PRO A 575 23.00 3.63 4.46
C PRO A 575 21.52 3.34 4.22
N ALA A 576 21.02 2.15 4.60
CA ALA A 576 19.63 1.76 4.36
C ALA A 576 18.65 2.72 5.04
N LEU A 577 18.88 2.98 6.32
CA LEU A 577 18.03 3.88 7.08
C LEU A 577 18.18 5.32 6.60
N SER A 578 19.39 5.75 6.26
CA SER A 578 19.62 7.10 5.72
C SER A 578 18.87 7.31 4.41
N GLN A 579 18.86 6.32 3.53
CA GLN A 579 18.17 6.35 2.25
C GLN A 579 16.64 6.42 2.44
N HIS A 580 16.10 5.62 3.37
CA HIS A 580 14.68 5.67 3.73
C HIS A 580 14.26 7.04 4.25
N ILE A 581 14.96 7.59 5.25
CA ILE A 581 14.62 8.90 5.82
C ILE A 581 14.79 10.00 4.76
N ALA A 582 15.87 9.98 3.97
CA ALA A 582 16.05 10.94 2.89
C ALA A 582 14.96 10.86 1.81
N HIS A 583 14.40 9.67 1.55
CA HIS A 583 13.25 9.52 0.67
C HIS A 583 11.98 10.17 1.25
N LEU A 584 11.71 10.02 2.55
CA LEU A 584 10.56 10.68 3.19
C LEU A 584 10.63 12.21 3.07
N PHE A 585 11.85 12.76 3.14
CA PHE A 585 12.12 14.20 3.10
C PHE A 585 12.14 14.82 1.69
N ILE A 586 11.87 14.04 0.64
CA ILE A 586 11.51 14.59 -0.68
C ILE A 586 10.12 15.23 -0.70
N ARG A 587 9.38 15.17 0.42
CA ARG A 587 8.04 15.74 0.55
C ARG A 587 8.08 17.04 1.35
N ASP A 588 7.23 17.98 0.97
CA ASP A 588 6.98 19.16 1.80
C ASP A 588 6.07 18.81 2.99
N PRO A 589 6.27 19.44 4.16
CA PRO A 589 5.33 19.33 5.28
C PRO A 589 4.00 20.01 4.90
N LEU A 590 2.89 19.31 5.10
CA LEU A 590 1.55 19.80 4.70
C LEU A 590 0.74 20.40 5.85
N VAL A 591 1.13 20.18 7.10
CA VAL A 591 0.50 20.79 8.27
C VAL A 591 1.62 21.34 9.14
N VAL A 592 1.63 22.67 9.28
CA VAL A 592 2.59 23.42 10.09
C VAL A 592 1.78 24.27 11.05
N PHE A 593 2.12 24.27 12.34
CA PHE A 593 1.40 25.07 13.35
C PHE A 593 2.07 26.43 13.57
N ASP A 594 1.32 27.41 14.09
CA ASP A 594 1.88 28.63 14.67
C ASP A 594 2.81 28.29 15.84
N GLY A 595 3.91 29.06 15.98
CA GLY A 595 4.98 28.79 16.93
C GLY A 595 5.90 27.63 16.56
N ALA A 596 5.61 26.88 15.48
CA ALA A 596 6.41 25.70 15.14
C ALA A 596 7.89 26.01 14.87
N VAL A 597 8.26 27.22 14.45
CA VAL A 597 9.67 27.58 14.20
C VAL A 597 10.31 28.18 15.44
N GLU A 598 9.54 28.97 16.19
CA GLU A 598 10.03 29.79 17.29
C GLU A 598 10.05 29.06 18.64
N GLU A 599 9.17 28.08 18.84
CA GLU A 599 8.89 27.43 20.14
C GLU A 599 9.33 25.96 20.21
N VAL A 600 9.62 25.33 19.07
CA VAL A 600 9.98 23.90 19.00
C VAL A 600 11.47 23.74 19.27
N ASP A 601 11.79 22.97 20.31
CA ASP A 601 13.15 22.56 20.63
C ASP A 601 13.52 21.30 19.83
N ASP A 602 14.44 21.46 18.87
CA ASP A 602 14.92 20.41 17.98
C ASP A 602 15.64 19.25 18.70
N ASP A 603 16.13 19.45 19.92
CA ASP A 603 16.88 18.42 20.64
C ASP A 603 15.96 17.48 21.43
N VAL A 604 14.79 17.97 21.84
CA VAL A 604 13.86 17.24 22.72
C VAL A 604 12.59 16.83 21.99
N GLN A 605 12.06 17.68 21.12
CA GLN A 605 10.79 17.47 20.44
C GLN A 605 10.96 16.82 19.07
N THR A 606 9.88 16.25 18.55
CA THR A 606 9.85 15.52 17.26
C THR A 606 8.85 16.09 16.28
N GLU A 607 8.29 17.28 16.57
CA GLU A 607 7.15 17.85 15.81
C GLU A 607 7.48 18.05 14.33
N HIS A 608 8.69 18.49 13.99
CA HIS A 608 9.11 18.68 12.59
C HIS A 608 9.34 17.36 11.87
N PHE A 609 9.96 16.38 12.53
CA PHE A 609 10.10 15.02 11.98
C PHE A 609 8.72 14.39 11.74
N GLU A 610 7.82 14.44 12.73
CA GLU A 610 6.47 13.88 12.65
C GLU A 610 5.59 14.59 11.63
N SER A 611 5.83 15.87 11.32
CA SER A 611 5.12 16.57 10.24
C SER A 611 5.30 15.91 8.87
N ILE A 612 6.45 15.28 8.65
CA ILE A 612 6.80 14.54 7.42
C ILE A 612 6.49 13.05 7.61
N GLN A 613 6.91 12.43 8.70
CA GLN A 613 6.72 11.00 8.95
C GLN A 613 5.24 10.62 9.03
N SER A 614 4.44 11.37 9.78
CA SER A 614 3.00 11.08 9.92
C SER A 614 2.19 11.35 8.66
N THR A 615 2.76 12.04 7.67
CA THR A 615 2.12 12.38 6.39
C THR A 615 2.76 11.70 5.17
N ASN A 616 3.63 10.72 5.41
CA ASN A 616 3.94 9.64 4.48
C ASN A 616 3.21 8.39 4.99
N TRP A 617 2.23 7.93 4.22
CA TRP A 617 1.34 6.83 4.61
C TRP A 617 1.64 5.60 3.78
N GLN A 618 2.45 4.71 4.32
CA GLN A 618 2.86 3.51 3.60
C GLN A 618 2.09 2.27 4.00
N THR A 619 2.24 1.17 3.24
CA THR A 619 1.69 -0.16 3.60
C THR A 619 2.21 -0.66 4.95
N VAL A 620 3.46 -0.31 5.26
CA VAL A 620 4.10 -0.52 6.55
C VAL A 620 4.75 0.78 6.98
N ARG A 621 4.72 1.11 8.28
CA ARG A 621 5.38 2.29 8.83
C ARG A 621 6.32 1.88 9.96
N TRP A 622 7.57 2.33 9.86
CA TRP A 622 8.56 2.21 10.93
C TRP A 622 8.48 3.42 11.87
N LYS A 623 8.38 3.20 13.18
CA LYS A 623 8.05 4.24 14.16
C LYS A 623 9.13 4.31 15.24
N PRO A 624 9.95 5.37 15.26
CA PRO A 624 10.85 5.63 16.37
C PRO A 624 10.13 5.75 17.72
N PRO A 625 10.81 5.45 18.84
CA PRO A 625 10.35 5.77 20.17
C PRO A 625 10.01 7.28 20.29
N PRO A 626 8.85 7.64 20.85
CA PRO A 626 8.52 9.04 21.10
C PRO A 626 9.43 9.61 22.21
N PRO A 627 9.61 10.94 22.27
CA PRO A 627 10.24 11.57 23.42
C PRO A 627 9.47 11.27 24.71
N ARG A 628 10.19 11.02 25.81
CA ARG A 628 9.57 10.95 27.15
C ARG A 628 9.56 12.35 27.75
N ASN A 629 8.36 12.88 28.02
CA ASN A 629 8.18 14.21 28.61
C ASN A 629 8.23 14.15 30.15
N SER A 630 7.94 12.98 30.72
CA SER A 630 7.98 12.69 32.15
C SER A 630 8.64 11.33 32.41
N PRO A 631 9.38 11.15 33.53
CA PRO A 631 9.87 9.85 33.97
C PRO A 631 8.76 8.80 34.16
N ASN A 632 7.53 9.25 34.39
CA ASN A 632 6.35 8.39 34.59
C ASN A 632 5.62 8.04 33.28
N ASP A 633 6.02 8.60 32.14
CA ASP A 633 5.40 8.25 30.86
C ASP A 633 5.64 6.76 30.56
N PRO A 634 4.67 6.04 30.00
CA PRO A 634 4.85 4.65 29.60
C PRO A 634 6.08 4.50 28.70
N HIS A 635 6.87 3.45 28.92
CA HIS A 635 7.95 3.10 28.01
C HIS A 635 7.38 2.63 26.68
N ILE A 636 7.88 3.19 25.58
CA ILE A 636 7.47 2.86 24.21
C ILE A 636 8.75 2.67 23.40
N GLY A 637 8.94 1.46 22.90
CA GLY A 637 10.10 1.05 22.10
C GLY A 637 9.97 1.34 20.60
N TRP A 638 10.88 0.73 19.85
CA TRP A 638 10.85 0.72 18.38
C TRP A 638 9.65 -0.07 17.89
N ARG A 639 8.87 0.50 16.98
CA ARG A 639 7.63 -0.12 16.51
C ARG A 639 7.56 -0.18 15.00
N THR A 640 6.78 -1.13 14.51
CA THR A 640 6.38 -1.24 13.12
C THR A 640 4.87 -1.41 13.05
N GLU A 641 4.24 -0.72 12.10
CA GLU A 641 2.80 -0.62 11.94
C GLU A 641 2.40 -1.15 10.57
N PHE A 642 1.52 -2.15 10.53
CA PHE A 642 0.99 -2.81 9.34
C PHE A 642 -0.39 -2.24 8.98
N ARG A 643 -0.58 -1.77 7.75
CA ARG A 643 -1.63 -0.78 7.42
C ARG A 643 -2.50 -1.12 6.22
N SER A 644 -2.21 -2.21 5.49
CA SER A 644 -2.87 -2.49 4.21
C SER A 644 -4.25 -3.15 4.34
N MET A 645 -4.59 -3.73 5.49
CA MET A 645 -5.85 -4.49 5.66
C MET A 645 -7.07 -3.60 5.56
N GLU A 646 -8.11 -4.13 4.92
CA GLU A 646 -9.43 -3.50 4.85
C GLU A 646 -10.27 -3.84 6.08
N MET A 647 -11.32 -3.07 6.32
CA MET A 647 -12.26 -3.34 7.40
C MET A 647 -13.14 -4.56 7.10
N GLN A 648 -13.23 -5.51 8.03
CA GLN A 648 -14.12 -6.67 7.93
C GLN A 648 -15.46 -6.41 8.61
N LEU A 649 -16.51 -7.14 8.19
CA LEU A 649 -17.88 -6.91 8.67
C LEU A 649 -18.06 -7.30 10.14
N THR A 650 -17.33 -8.30 10.63
CA THR A 650 -17.46 -8.81 12.00
C THR A 650 -16.20 -8.61 12.84
N ASP A 651 -16.37 -8.50 14.15
CA ASP A 651 -15.24 -8.43 15.09
C ASP A 651 -14.40 -9.72 15.09
N PHE A 652 -15.03 -10.86 14.78
CA PHE A 652 -14.36 -12.15 14.60
C PHE A 652 -13.37 -12.11 13.43
N GLU A 653 -13.80 -11.64 12.25
CA GLU A 653 -12.94 -11.56 11.07
C GLU A 653 -11.78 -10.59 11.29
N ASN A 654 -12.05 -9.41 11.84
CA ASN A 654 -11.01 -8.42 12.17
C ASN A 654 -10.00 -9.00 13.18
N ALA A 655 -10.47 -9.71 14.21
CA ALA A 655 -9.60 -10.37 15.18
C ALA A 655 -8.79 -11.51 14.55
N ALA A 656 -9.37 -12.30 13.64
CA ALA A 656 -8.67 -13.39 12.95
C ALA A 656 -7.45 -12.87 12.17
N PHE A 657 -7.63 -11.82 11.36
CA PHE A 657 -6.54 -11.23 10.60
C PHE A 657 -5.53 -10.47 11.46
N ALA A 658 -5.99 -9.77 12.51
CA ALA A 658 -5.12 -9.09 13.48
C ALA A 658 -4.22 -10.09 14.23
N VAL A 659 -4.79 -11.20 14.69
CA VAL A 659 -4.05 -12.25 15.39
C VAL A 659 -3.11 -13.00 14.44
N PHE A 660 -3.55 -13.27 13.20
CA PHE A 660 -2.72 -13.93 12.21
C PHE A 660 -1.43 -13.16 11.91
N ILE A 661 -1.50 -11.85 11.69
CA ILE A 661 -0.30 -11.06 11.38
C ILE A 661 0.68 -11.00 12.57
N VAL A 662 0.15 -11.05 13.81
CA VAL A 662 0.97 -11.08 15.04
C VAL A 662 1.61 -12.44 15.27
N LEU A 663 0.88 -13.53 15.02
CA LEU A 663 1.47 -14.87 15.07
C LEU A 663 2.51 -15.04 13.95
N LEU A 664 2.22 -14.54 12.74
CA LEU A 664 3.14 -14.62 11.61
C LEU A 664 4.44 -13.88 11.88
N GLN A 665 4.41 -12.68 12.48
CA GLN A 665 5.66 -11.98 12.80
C GLN A 665 6.48 -12.70 13.88
N ARG A 666 5.83 -13.41 14.82
CA ARG A 666 6.54 -14.29 15.76
C ARG A 666 7.12 -15.53 15.08
N VAL A 667 6.37 -16.18 14.19
CA VAL A 667 6.85 -17.28 13.35
C VAL A 667 8.08 -16.86 12.55
N ILE A 668 8.03 -15.70 11.91
CA ILE A 668 9.14 -15.15 11.12
C ILE A 668 10.41 -15.02 11.97
N LEU A 669 10.29 -14.52 13.21
CA LEU A 669 11.44 -14.34 14.08
C LEU A 669 11.92 -15.64 14.72
N THR A 670 11.01 -16.50 15.16
CA THR A 670 11.35 -17.74 15.87
C THR A 670 11.87 -18.82 14.92
N PHE A 671 11.35 -18.89 13.70
CA PHE A 671 11.80 -19.86 12.68
C PHE A 671 12.80 -19.27 11.70
N ASP A 672 13.31 -18.06 11.98
CA ASP A 672 14.33 -17.36 11.17
C ASP A 672 13.95 -17.25 9.69
N LEU A 673 12.69 -16.87 9.40
CA LEU A 673 12.17 -16.82 8.04
C LEU A 673 12.51 -15.51 7.33
N ASN A 674 12.68 -15.62 6.01
CA ASN A 674 12.95 -14.54 5.09
C ASN A 674 11.98 -14.56 3.89
N LEU A 675 11.27 -13.45 3.70
CA LEU A 675 10.25 -13.24 2.69
C LEU A 675 10.71 -12.29 1.57
N TYR A 676 11.95 -11.76 1.59
CA TYR A 676 12.42 -10.76 0.63
C TYR A 676 12.19 -11.20 -0.83
N ILE A 677 11.57 -10.30 -1.57
CA ILE A 677 11.44 -10.28 -3.03
C ILE A 677 11.70 -8.85 -3.51
N PRO A 678 12.07 -8.63 -4.79
CA PRO A 678 12.30 -7.28 -5.28
C PRO A 678 11.08 -6.38 -5.10
N ILE A 679 11.28 -5.09 -4.77
CA ILE A 679 10.19 -4.14 -4.54
C ILE A 679 9.31 -3.99 -5.78
N SER A 680 9.87 -4.08 -6.99
CA SER A 680 9.07 -4.10 -8.22
C SER A 680 8.01 -5.21 -8.23
N LYS A 681 8.29 -6.36 -7.59
CA LYS A 681 7.35 -7.48 -7.42
C LYS A 681 6.36 -7.23 -6.31
N VAL A 682 6.77 -6.58 -5.22
CA VAL A 682 5.84 -6.11 -4.16
C VAL A 682 4.83 -5.10 -4.74
N ASP A 683 5.30 -4.16 -5.56
CA ASP A 683 4.46 -3.18 -6.26
C ASP A 683 3.52 -3.84 -7.26
N ALA A 684 4.01 -4.81 -8.04
CA ALA A 684 3.17 -5.61 -8.93
C ALA A 684 2.09 -6.37 -8.14
N ASN A 685 2.44 -6.95 -6.99
CA ASN A 685 1.48 -7.60 -6.10
C ASN A 685 0.43 -6.62 -5.55
N MET A 686 0.83 -5.40 -5.20
CA MET A 686 -0.12 -4.34 -4.79
C MET A 686 -1.11 -4.03 -5.90
N GLN A 687 -0.67 -3.95 -7.16
CA GLN A 687 -1.59 -3.77 -8.30
C GLN A 687 -2.51 -4.98 -8.47
N ARG A 688 -1.98 -6.21 -8.42
CA ARG A 688 -2.78 -7.43 -8.54
C ARG A 688 -3.84 -7.56 -7.46
N ALA A 689 -3.52 -7.17 -6.23
CA ALA A 689 -4.43 -7.23 -5.09
C ALA A 689 -5.68 -6.34 -5.24
N HIS A 690 -5.66 -5.30 -6.09
CA HIS A 690 -6.86 -4.51 -6.39
C HIS A 690 -7.89 -5.27 -7.25
N SER A 691 -7.45 -6.28 -7.98
CA SER A 691 -8.30 -7.00 -8.94
C SER A 691 -9.45 -7.68 -8.24
N ARG A 692 -10.59 -7.80 -8.94
CA ARG A 692 -11.74 -8.51 -8.40
C ARG A 692 -11.41 -9.97 -8.09
N ASP A 693 -11.91 -10.46 -6.96
CA ASP A 693 -11.69 -11.82 -6.47
C ASP A 693 -10.19 -12.21 -6.39
N ALA A 694 -9.29 -11.24 -6.18
CA ALA A 694 -7.85 -11.50 -6.14
C ALA A 694 -7.46 -12.51 -5.05
N SER A 695 -8.21 -12.60 -3.95
CA SER A 695 -7.99 -13.61 -2.91
C SER A 695 -8.19 -15.04 -3.41
N ALA A 696 -9.17 -15.28 -4.29
CA ALA A 696 -9.52 -16.63 -4.75
C ALA A 696 -8.86 -16.98 -6.10
N LYS A 697 -8.65 -15.99 -6.97
CA LYS A 697 -8.21 -16.19 -8.37
C LYS A 697 -6.85 -15.57 -8.69
N GLY A 698 -6.36 -14.67 -7.83
CA GLY A 698 -5.12 -13.95 -8.05
C GLY A 698 -3.89 -14.84 -7.84
N LYS A 699 -2.79 -14.43 -8.49
CA LYS A 699 -1.45 -14.97 -8.24
C LYS A 699 -0.52 -13.84 -7.83
N PHE A 700 0.33 -14.11 -6.85
CA PHE A 700 1.24 -13.14 -6.27
C PHE A 700 2.65 -13.68 -6.32
N PHE A 701 3.62 -12.80 -6.56
CA PHE A 701 5.03 -13.13 -6.37
C PHE A 701 5.27 -13.41 -4.89
N PHE A 702 5.81 -14.57 -4.56
CA PHE A 702 6.12 -14.97 -3.18
C PHE A 702 7.38 -15.82 -3.14
N ARG A 703 8.06 -15.79 -1.99
CA ARG A 703 9.33 -16.51 -1.79
C ARG A 703 9.11 -18.03 -1.85
N ARG A 704 9.95 -18.75 -2.60
CA ARG A 704 9.93 -20.23 -2.64
C ARG A 704 10.46 -20.85 -1.35
N HIS A 705 11.59 -20.32 -0.87
CA HIS A 705 12.31 -20.83 0.30
C HIS A 705 12.43 -19.72 1.35
N MET A 706 11.72 -19.89 2.46
CA MET A 706 11.67 -18.90 3.53
C MET A 706 12.70 -19.17 4.63
N ALA A 707 13.07 -20.42 4.92
CA ALA A 707 14.07 -20.72 5.93
C ALA A 707 15.52 -20.60 5.39
N PRO A 708 16.53 -20.41 6.26
CA PRO A 708 17.93 -20.47 5.87
C PRO A 708 18.23 -21.81 5.21
N LEU A 709 18.97 -21.76 4.10
CA LEU A 709 19.46 -22.94 3.41
C LEU A 709 20.68 -23.45 4.17
N GLU A 710 20.76 -24.76 4.41
CA GLU A 710 21.99 -25.36 4.95
C GLU A 710 23.05 -25.48 3.84
N GLU A 711 24.32 -25.24 4.17
CA GLU A 711 25.46 -25.49 3.28
C GLU A 711 25.66 -26.99 3.07
N GLY A 712 25.91 -27.37 1.81
CA GLY A 712 26.03 -28.75 1.37
C GLY A 712 24.71 -29.18 0.75
N ASP A 713 24.53 -29.19 -0.56
CA ASP A 713 25.40 -29.67 -1.62
C ASP A 713 24.30 -29.59 -2.82
N ASP A 714 24.55 -29.08 -4.05
CA ASP A 714 23.52 -28.91 -5.13
C ASP A 714 23.85 -29.42 -6.56
N GLY A 715 25.09 -29.77 -6.82
CA GLY A 715 25.52 -29.64 -8.20
C GLY A 715 25.03 -30.67 -9.25
N TYR A 716 25.71 -30.66 -10.37
CA TYR A 716 27.19 -30.70 -10.35
C TYR A 716 27.80 -31.37 -9.08
N GLY A 717 27.05 -32.26 -8.41
CA GLY A 717 27.04 -32.39 -6.95
C GLY A 717 25.80 -33.07 -6.31
N VAL A 718 24.59 -32.46 -6.16
CA VAL A 718 23.73 -32.60 -4.93
C VAL A 718 22.38 -31.83 -4.95
N LYS A 719 21.55 -31.86 -3.89
CA LYS A 719 20.10 -31.58 -3.92
C LYS A 719 19.73 -30.63 -2.79
N TYR A 720 19.08 -29.50 -3.11
CA TYR A 720 18.44 -28.66 -2.10
C TYR A 720 17.24 -29.38 -1.49
N VAL A 721 17.41 -29.77 -0.24
CA VAL A 721 16.32 -30.27 0.58
C VAL A 721 15.93 -29.13 1.49
N SER A 722 14.78 -28.48 1.20
CA SER A 722 14.13 -27.60 2.17
C SER A 722 14.13 -28.31 3.53
N MET A 723 14.39 -27.61 4.64
CA MET A 723 14.21 -28.22 5.97
C MET A 723 12.79 -28.81 6.15
N PHE A 724 11.85 -28.38 5.30
CA PHE A 724 10.47 -28.85 5.23
C PHE A 724 10.23 -29.99 4.24
N SER A 725 11.24 -30.42 3.47
CA SER A 725 11.09 -31.51 2.51
C SER A 725 11.08 -32.86 3.21
N LYS A 726 10.24 -33.77 2.69
CA LYS A 726 10.13 -35.15 3.17
C LYS A 726 11.44 -35.93 3.15
N ALA A 727 12.40 -35.56 2.30
CA ALA A 727 13.68 -36.23 2.20
C ALA A 727 14.62 -35.99 3.41
N VAL A 728 14.42 -34.92 4.20
CA VAL A 728 15.15 -34.70 5.48
C VAL A 728 14.50 -35.47 6.63
N THR A 729 13.18 -35.73 6.57
CA THR A 729 12.43 -36.33 7.68
C THR A 729 12.52 -37.86 7.80
N GLY A 730 13.38 -38.52 7.00
CA GLY A 730 13.62 -39.96 7.05
C GLY A 730 15.02 -40.28 7.56
N GLU A 731 15.10 -40.64 8.86
CA GLU A 731 16.31 -40.86 9.66
C GLU A 731 17.02 -39.57 10.10
N VAL A 732 16.80 -39.21 11.37
CA VAL A 732 17.58 -38.17 12.06
C VAL A 732 18.96 -38.77 12.29
N ASP A 733 19.97 -38.28 11.57
CA ASP A 733 21.37 -38.54 11.89
C ASP A 733 21.69 -37.68 13.12
N ASP A 734 22.02 -38.31 14.26
CA ASP A 734 22.30 -37.66 15.56
C ASP A 734 23.60 -36.81 15.56
N ASP A 735 24.25 -36.62 14.40
CA ASP A 735 25.57 -36.01 14.23
C ASP A 735 25.54 -34.61 13.55
N ILE A 736 24.47 -33.83 13.72
CA ILE A 736 24.49 -32.41 13.30
C ILE A 736 25.38 -31.61 14.29
N PRO A 737 26.44 -30.92 13.83
CA PRO A 737 27.29 -30.12 14.72
C PRO A 737 26.46 -29.02 15.40
N GLU A 738 26.61 -28.84 16.72
CA GLU A 738 26.04 -27.71 17.46
C GLU A 738 26.48 -26.38 16.79
N LYS A 739 25.58 -25.76 16.03
CA LYS A 739 25.81 -24.43 15.41
C LYS A 739 25.84 -23.37 16.52
N GLU A 740 26.72 -22.38 16.40
CA GLU A 740 26.84 -21.27 17.36
C GLU A 740 25.60 -20.36 17.32
N PHE A 741 24.64 -20.64 18.18
CA PHE A 741 23.58 -19.71 18.56
C PHE A 741 24.12 -18.73 19.59
N ASP A 742 23.67 -17.46 19.54
CA ASP A 742 23.94 -16.56 20.65
C ASP A 742 23.15 -16.96 21.91
N ALA A 743 23.40 -16.27 23.04
CA ALA A 743 22.74 -16.55 24.31
C ALA A 743 21.20 -16.42 24.28
N ASN A 744 20.63 -15.88 23.19
CA ASN A 744 19.20 -15.72 22.97
C ASN A 744 18.64 -16.71 21.93
N GLY A 745 19.43 -17.69 21.47
CA GLY A 745 19.00 -18.67 20.48
C GLY A 745 18.97 -18.14 19.04
N VAL A 746 19.57 -16.97 18.79
CA VAL A 746 19.61 -16.37 17.45
C VAL A 746 20.81 -16.92 16.70
N SER A 747 20.57 -17.49 15.51
CA SER A 747 21.64 -17.97 14.64
C SER A 747 22.53 -16.80 14.19
N GLN A 748 23.86 -16.96 14.18
CA GLN A 748 24.77 -16.01 13.53
C GLN A 748 24.43 -15.81 12.04
N GLN A 749 23.71 -16.76 11.41
CA GLN A 749 23.21 -16.66 10.03
C GLN A 749 22.04 -15.68 9.84
N ARG A 750 21.42 -15.15 10.91
CA ARG A 750 20.47 -14.01 10.84
C ARG A 750 21.06 -12.81 10.07
N LYS A 751 22.39 -12.77 9.98
CA LYS A 751 23.22 -11.76 9.32
C LYS A 751 23.33 -11.91 7.80
N THR A 752 22.96 -13.06 7.23
CA THR A 752 23.09 -13.38 5.80
C THR A 752 21.84 -14.13 5.32
N ALA A 753 21.09 -13.54 4.39
CA ALA A 753 19.95 -14.20 3.75
C ALA A 753 20.35 -15.52 3.07
N PRO A 754 19.48 -16.54 3.03
CA PRO A 754 19.72 -17.74 2.23
C PRO A 754 19.81 -17.43 0.73
N ASN A 755 20.82 -18.01 0.09
CA ASN A 755 21.24 -17.71 -1.27
C ASN A 755 21.04 -18.91 -2.19
N ALA A 756 20.55 -18.67 -3.40
CA ALA A 756 21.06 -19.39 -4.57
C ALA A 756 22.36 -18.70 -4.99
N ASP A 757 23.30 -19.44 -5.59
CA ASP A 757 24.56 -18.88 -6.10
C ASP A 757 24.30 -17.71 -7.07
N GLU A 758 25.30 -16.85 -7.25
CA GLU A 758 25.22 -15.50 -7.88
C GLU A 758 24.60 -15.43 -9.29
N GLU A 759 24.17 -16.56 -9.86
CA GLU A 759 23.47 -16.66 -11.15
C GLU A 759 21.95 -16.99 -11.04
N ASP A 760 21.41 -17.31 -9.84
CA ASP A 760 20.08 -17.95 -9.67
C ASP A 760 19.07 -17.23 -8.74
N GLU A 761 19.26 -15.94 -8.38
CA GLU A 761 18.28 -15.21 -7.54
C GLU A 761 16.88 -15.08 -8.15
N GLU A 762 16.75 -15.17 -9.48
CA GLU A 762 15.45 -15.23 -10.16
C GLU A 762 14.63 -16.47 -9.76
N ASN A 763 15.29 -17.54 -9.30
CA ASN A 763 14.66 -18.76 -8.81
C ASN A 763 14.22 -18.69 -7.34
N ALA A 764 14.51 -17.59 -6.62
CA ALA A 764 14.20 -17.47 -5.19
C ALA A 764 12.71 -17.17 -4.89
N PHE A 765 11.95 -16.71 -5.88
CA PHE A 765 10.52 -16.42 -5.77
C PHE A 765 9.77 -16.89 -7.01
N GLU A 766 8.45 -17.00 -6.89
CA GLU A 766 7.59 -17.42 -7.99
C GLU A 766 6.17 -16.88 -7.81
N GLU A 767 5.33 -17.11 -8.81
CA GLU A 767 3.91 -16.85 -8.66
C GLU A 767 3.21 -18.00 -7.90
N MET A 768 2.52 -17.62 -6.83
CA MET A 768 1.69 -18.50 -6.02
C MET A 768 0.28 -17.92 -5.91
N THR A 769 -0.73 -18.79 -5.96
CA THR A 769 -2.10 -18.47 -5.56
C THR A 769 -2.16 -18.17 -4.07
N MET A 770 -3.23 -17.51 -3.61
CA MET A 770 -3.43 -17.26 -2.19
C MET A 770 -3.50 -18.56 -1.37
N SER A 771 -4.16 -19.59 -1.92
CA SER A 771 -4.20 -20.92 -1.32
C SER A 771 -2.79 -21.48 -1.15
N GLU A 772 -1.97 -21.47 -2.21
CA GLU A 772 -0.58 -21.96 -2.14
C GLU A 772 0.24 -21.23 -1.08
N ILE A 773 0.13 -19.89 -1.00
CA ILE A 773 0.82 -19.08 0.03
C ILE A 773 0.39 -19.48 1.44
N MET A 774 -0.92 -19.69 1.66
CA MET A 774 -1.45 -19.97 3.00
C MET A 774 -1.30 -21.43 3.42
N THR A 775 -1.50 -22.39 2.52
CA THR A 775 -1.59 -23.82 2.83
C THR A 775 -0.39 -24.64 2.35
N GLY A 776 0.49 -24.05 1.54
CA GLY A 776 1.68 -24.71 1.00
C GLY A 776 1.59 -25.00 -0.49
N LYS A 777 2.76 -25.21 -1.10
CA LYS A 777 2.93 -25.51 -2.52
C LYS A 777 4.02 -26.56 -2.70
N GLY A 778 3.65 -27.69 -3.30
CA GLY A 778 4.58 -28.81 -3.49
C GLY A 778 5.11 -29.36 -2.17
N ASP A 779 6.35 -29.86 -2.20
CA ASP A 779 7.08 -30.43 -1.06
C ASP A 779 8.14 -29.48 -0.47
N TYR A 780 8.31 -28.28 -1.06
CA TYR A 780 9.35 -27.32 -0.67
C TYR A 780 8.82 -26.13 0.13
N PHE A 781 7.57 -25.71 -0.12
CA PHE A 781 6.94 -24.57 0.55
C PHE A 781 5.80 -25.04 1.46
N PRO A 782 5.96 -24.95 2.81
CA PRO A 782 5.01 -25.52 3.76
C PRO A 782 3.71 -24.72 3.91
N GLY A 783 3.68 -23.45 3.51
CA GLY A 783 2.54 -22.55 3.73
C GLY A 783 2.60 -21.81 5.06
N LEU A 784 2.03 -20.60 5.09
CA LEU A 784 2.05 -19.75 6.29
C LEU A 784 1.19 -20.30 7.44
N ILE A 785 0.03 -20.89 7.16
CA ILE A 785 -0.86 -21.43 8.18
C ILE A 785 -0.23 -22.66 8.89
N PRO A 786 0.33 -23.64 8.17
CA PRO A 786 1.06 -24.73 8.80
C PRO A 786 2.22 -24.26 9.69
N LEU A 787 2.97 -23.23 9.26
CA LEU A 787 4.03 -22.65 10.08
C LEU A 787 3.50 -22.00 11.36
N VAL A 788 2.37 -21.28 11.29
CA VAL A 788 1.72 -20.73 12.49
C VAL A 788 1.26 -21.85 13.43
N ARG A 789 0.69 -22.95 12.91
CA ARG A 789 0.31 -24.11 13.74
C ARG A 789 1.53 -24.72 14.43
N ALA A 790 2.63 -24.93 13.70
CA ALA A 790 3.87 -25.44 14.28
C ALA A 790 4.43 -24.52 15.38
N TYR A 791 4.31 -23.20 15.22
CA TYR A 791 4.72 -22.24 16.25
C TYR A 791 3.84 -22.33 17.51
N LEU A 792 2.52 -22.46 17.35
CA LEU A 792 1.60 -22.63 18.48
C LEU A 792 1.90 -23.92 19.28
N ASP A 793 2.26 -25.00 18.59
CA ASP A 793 2.70 -26.25 19.22
C ASP A 793 4.05 -26.06 19.93
N HIS A 794 5.02 -25.39 19.29
CA HIS A 794 6.35 -25.11 19.85
C HIS A 794 6.28 -24.35 21.18
N ILE A 795 5.41 -23.34 21.27
CA ILE A 795 5.23 -22.56 22.51
C ILE A 795 4.35 -23.26 23.55
N ASN A 796 3.91 -24.50 23.30
CA ASN A 796 2.98 -25.25 24.14
C ASN A 796 1.70 -24.46 24.45
N CYS A 797 1.08 -23.88 23.42
CA CYS A 797 -0.13 -23.08 23.56
C CYS A 797 -1.23 -23.87 24.29
N ASP A 798 -1.91 -23.23 25.25
CA ASP A 798 -2.95 -23.88 26.03
C ASP A 798 -4.15 -24.27 25.14
N SER A 799 -4.84 -25.35 25.51
CA SER A 799 -5.92 -25.93 24.69
C SER A 799 -7.07 -24.95 24.37
N VAL A 800 -7.36 -23.99 25.25
CA VAL A 800 -8.46 -23.02 25.04
C VAL A 800 -8.04 -22.00 23.99
N THR A 801 -6.84 -21.44 24.13
CA THR A 801 -6.28 -20.52 23.14
C THR A 801 -6.09 -21.22 21.80
N LEU A 802 -5.48 -22.40 21.78
CA LEU A 802 -5.23 -23.19 20.56
C LEU A 802 -6.52 -23.49 19.79
N ALA A 803 -7.62 -23.83 20.48
CA ALA A 803 -8.91 -24.06 19.84
C ALA A 803 -9.42 -22.81 19.12
N LYS A 804 -9.28 -21.63 19.74
CA LYS A 804 -9.67 -20.36 19.12
C LYS A 804 -8.76 -19.99 17.95
N MET A 805 -7.45 -20.17 18.09
CA MET A 805 -6.50 -19.93 17.00
C MET A 805 -6.77 -20.84 15.81
N THR A 806 -7.08 -22.11 16.07
CA THR A 806 -7.47 -23.07 15.02
C THR A 806 -8.70 -22.61 14.25
N GLN A 807 -9.69 -22.04 14.95
CA GLN A 807 -10.88 -21.45 14.30
C GLN A 807 -10.51 -20.26 13.40
N TYR A 808 -9.66 -19.34 13.86
CA TYR A 808 -9.19 -18.21 13.05
C TYR A 808 -8.40 -18.66 11.83
N LEU A 809 -7.45 -19.59 12.02
CA LEU A 809 -6.62 -20.10 10.93
C LEU A 809 -7.46 -20.85 9.89
N GLY A 810 -8.41 -21.68 10.33
CA GLY A 810 -9.35 -22.36 9.43
C GLY A 810 -10.23 -21.38 8.65
N PHE A 811 -10.63 -20.27 9.26
CA PHE A 811 -11.36 -19.20 8.55
C PHE A 811 -10.50 -18.56 7.45
N ILE A 812 -9.25 -18.19 7.76
CA ILE A 812 -8.32 -17.59 6.77
C ILE A 812 -8.00 -18.57 5.65
N GLU A 813 -7.79 -19.86 5.97
CA GLU A 813 -7.59 -20.94 5.02
C GLU A 813 -8.75 -21.05 4.02
N ARG A 814 -9.99 -21.04 4.51
CA ARG A 814 -11.20 -21.08 3.67
C ARG A 814 -11.38 -19.82 2.82
N ARG A 815 -10.93 -18.66 3.29
CA ARG A 815 -10.89 -17.41 2.49
C ARG A 815 -9.83 -17.48 1.39
N ALA A 816 -8.66 -18.06 1.68
CA ALA A 816 -7.54 -18.19 0.74
C ALA A 816 -7.79 -19.22 -0.37
N THR A 817 -8.53 -20.29 -0.06
CA THR A 817 -8.94 -21.33 -1.02
C THR A 817 -10.12 -20.89 -1.90
N GLY A 818 -10.78 -19.77 -1.57
CA GLY A 818 -11.98 -19.29 -2.25
C GLY A 818 -13.27 -20.00 -1.84
N GLU A 819 -13.23 -20.85 -0.81
CA GLU A 819 -14.44 -21.47 -0.23
C GLU A 819 -15.35 -20.41 0.42
N LEU A 820 -14.75 -19.42 1.08
CA LEU A 820 -15.45 -18.25 1.60
C LEU A 820 -15.08 -17.01 0.80
N VAL A 821 -16.07 -16.18 0.46
CA VAL A 821 -15.87 -14.98 -0.38
C VAL A 821 -15.46 -13.77 0.44
N THR A 822 -14.71 -12.82 -0.10
CA THR A 822 -14.39 -11.58 0.64
C THR A 822 -15.65 -10.71 0.84
N PRO A 823 -15.66 -9.78 1.83
CA PRO A 823 -16.71 -8.79 1.94
C PRO A 823 -16.97 -8.02 0.64
N ALA A 824 -15.93 -7.71 -0.14
CA ALA A 824 -16.09 -7.04 -1.44
C ALA A 824 -16.89 -7.88 -2.44
N THR A 825 -16.52 -9.15 -2.62
CA THR A 825 -17.25 -10.08 -3.50
C THR A 825 -18.69 -10.27 -3.03
N TRP A 826 -18.91 -10.42 -1.72
CA TRP A 826 -20.24 -10.57 -1.15
C TRP A 826 -21.12 -9.33 -1.37
N MET A 827 -20.63 -8.14 -1.02
CA MET A 827 -21.38 -6.89 -1.20
C MET A 827 -21.72 -6.65 -2.68
N ARG A 828 -20.79 -6.96 -3.59
CA ARG A 828 -21.03 -6.90 -5.04
C ARG A 828 -22.15 -7.85 -5.48
N ASN A 829 -22.12 -9.10 -5.02
CA ASN A 829 -23.16 -10.08 -5.32
C ASN A 829 -24.51 -9.68 -4.72
N TYR A 830 -24.51 -9.18 -3.49
CA TYR A 830 -25.70 -8.64 -2.83
C TYR A 830 -26.36 -7.57 -3.68
N ILE A 831 -25.60 -6.55 -4.10
CA ILE A 831 -26.07 -5.47 -4.99
C ILE A 831 -26.63 -6.06 -6.28
N ARG A 832 -25.91 -6.97 -6.93
CA ARG A 832 -26.30 -7.54 -8.23
C ARG A 832 -27.55 -8.41 -8.15
N SER A 833 -27.83 -8.99 -6.98
CA SER A 833 -29.03 -9.78 -6.70
C SER A 833 -30.22 -8.94 -6.23
N HIS A 834 -30.02 -7.66 -5.95
CA HIS A 834 -31.04 -6.80 -5.38
C HIS A 834 -32.16 -6.52 -6.41
N PRO A 835 -33.46 -6.58 -6.03
CA PRO A 835 -34.58 -6.38 -6.96
C PRO A 835 -34.55 -5.05 -7.73
N ASP A 836 -34.05 -3.99 -7.09
CA ASP A 836 -33.94 -2.65 -7.68
C ASP A 836 -32.72 -2.48 -8.60
N TYR A 837 -31.82 -3.45 -8.67
CA TYR A 837 -30.60 -3.35 -9.49
C TYR A 837 -30.90 -3.66 -10.97
N LYS A 838 -30.39 -2.81 -11.86
CA LYS A 838 -30.74 -2.83 -13.29
C LYS A 838 -29.64 -3.40 -14.19
N GLY A 839 -28.58 -3.96 -13.61
CA GLY A 839 -27.42 -4.40 -14.39
C GLY A 839 -26.64 -3.24 -14.99
N ASP A 840 -26.72 -2.05 -14.41
CA ASP A 840 -26.17 -0.77 -14.93
C ASP A 840 -24.99 -0.25 -14.09
N SER A 841 -24.54 -1.04 -13.12
CA SER A 841 -23.51 -0.66 -12.13
C SER A 841 -23.89 0.58 -11.30
N VAL A 842 -25.18 0.89 -11.18
CA VAL A 842 -25.70 1.96 -10.32
C VAL A 842 -26.25 1.37 -9.02
N VAL A 843 -25.84 1.97 -7.90
CA VAL A 843 -26.34 1.69 -6.56
C VAL A 843 -27.24 2.84 -6.13
N THR A 844 -28.52 2.54 -5.96
CA THR A 844 -29.54 3.50 -5.53
C THR A 844 -29.58 3.62 -4.00
N ASP A 845 -30.31 4.62 -3.47
CA ASP A 845 -30.53 4.75 -2.03
C ASP A 845 -31.10 3.47 -1.41
N SER A 846 -32.11 2.87 -2.05
CA SER A 846 -32.76 1.63 -1.61
C SER A 846 -31.74 0.49 -1.48
N ILE A 847 -30.92 0.28 -2.51
CA ILE A 847 -29.88 -0.76 -2.49
C ILE A 847 -28.85 -0.48 -1.40
N ALA A 848 -28.37 0.77 -1.29
CA ALA A 848 -27.35 1.14 -0.30
C ALA A 848 -27.86 1.01 1.14
N HIS A 849 -29.12 1.36 1.38
CA HIS A 849 -29.80 1.18 2.65
C HIS A 849 -29.86 -0.30 3.04
N ASP A 850 -30.41 -1.14 2.16
CA ASP A 850 -30.60 -2.57 2.44
C ASP A 850 -29.24 -3.28 2.61
N LEU A 851 -28.23 -2.90 1.81
CA LEU A 851 -26.86 -3.36 1.93
C LEU A 851 -26.24 -3.02 3.31
N LEU A 852 -26.30 -1.75 3.73
CA LEU A 852 -25.69 -1.33 4.99
C LEU A 852 -26.43 -1.87 6.23
N MET A 853 -27.75 -2.06 6.13
CA MET A 853 -28.52 -2.78 7.14
C MET A 853 -28.09 -4.25 7.24
N ALA A 854 -27.89 -4.93 6.10
CA ALA A 854 -27.35 -6.29 6.11
C ALA A 854 -25.92 -6.34 6.71
N CYS A 855 -25.03 -5.43 6.33
CA CYS A 855 -23.68 -5.34 6.91
C CYS A 855 -23.72 -5.11 8.43
N LYS A 856 -24.64 -4.26 8.91
CA LYS A 856 -24.87 -4.01 10.34
C LYS A 856 -25.33 -5.29 11.04
N GLU A 857 -26.34 -5.97 10.50
CA GLU A 857 -26.90 -7.18 11.10
C GLU A 857 -25.88 -8.32 11.13
N ILE A 858 -25.01 -8.43 10.14
CA ILE A 858 -23.89 -9.37 10.12
C ILE A 858 -22.89 -9.03 11.24
N GLY A 859 -22.45 -7.77 11.31
CA GLY A 859 -21.49 -7.32 12.31
C GLY A 859 -22.01 -7.42 13.76
N GLU A 860 -23.32 -7.28 13.95
CA GLU A 860 -23.99 -7.45 15.24
C GLU A 860 -24.36 -8.91 15.57
N GLY A 861 -24.14 -9.86 14.66
CA GLY A 861 -24.47 -11.27 14.85
C GLY A 861 -25.95 -11.64 14.73
N LYS A 862 -26.77 -10.75 14.16
CA LYS A 862 -28.20 -10.96 13.89
C LYS A 862 -28.47 -11.69 12.58
N LEU A 863 -27.60 -11.48 11.59
CA LEU A 863 -27.66 -12.12 10.28
C LEU A 863 -26.41 -12.99 10.09
N HIS A 864 -26.62 -14.30 9.89
CA HIS A 864 -25.53 -15.20 9.54
C HIS A 864 -25.48 -15.41 8.02
N VAL A 865 -24.30 -15.24 7.43
CA VAL A 865 -24.05 -15.41 6.00
C VAL A 865 -23.02 -16.53 5.80
N PRO A 866 -23.45 -17.73 5.38
CA PRO A 866 -22.55 -18.87 5.18
C PRO A 866 -21.45 -18.63 4.15
N GLU A 867 -21.71 -17.83 3.12
CA GLU A 867 -20.73 -17.49 2.08
C GLU A 867 -19.54 -16.69 2.63
N LEU A 868 -19.76 -15.90 3.69
CA LEU A 868 -18.75 -15.07 4.34
C LEU A 868 -18.07 -15.81 5.49
N LEU A 869 -18.84 -16.56 6.29
CA LEU A 869 -18.42 -17.07 7.60
C LEU A 869 -18.41 -18.61 7.70
N GLY A 870 -18.92 -19.32 6.70
CA GLY A 870 -19.11 -20.77 6.76
C GLY A 870 -20.03 -21.13 7.91
N ASP A 871 -19.56 -22.00 8.81
CA ASP A 871 -20.32 -22.45 10.00
C ASP A 871 -20.11 -21.55 11.22
N ILE A 872 -19.32 -20.49 11.09
CA ILE A 872 -18.96 -19.60 12.20
C ILE A 872 -20.14 -18.68 12.49
N LYS A 873 -20.76 -18.90 13.66
CA LYS A 873 -21.86 -18.07 14.15
C LYS A 873 -21.32 -16.99 15.07
N ILE A 874 -21.61 -15.74 14.72
CA ILE A 874 -21.30 -14.59 15.57
C ILE A 874 -22.36 -14.48 16.65
N GLU A 875 -21.92 -14.45 17.91
CA GLU A 875 -22.84 -14.20 19.03
C GLU A 875 -23.39 -12.77 18.95
N GLU A 876 -24.71 -12.65 19.08
CA GLU A 876 -25.42 -11.37 19.01
C GLU A 876 -24.86 -10.35 20.01
N ILE A 877 -24.62 -9.14 19.53
CA ILE A 877 -24.10 -8.04 20.33
C ILE A 877 -25.25 -7.18 20.83
N THR A 878 -25.39 -7.10 22.16
CA THR A 878 -26.26 -6.14 22.85
C THR A 878 -25.44 -5.11 23.62
N THR A 879 -26.06 -4.00 24.00
CA THR A 879 -25.44 -2.99 24.87
C THR A 879 -25.25 -3.47 26.32
N ASP A 880 -25.76 -4.65 26.67
CA ASP A 880 -25.57 -5.24 27.99
C ASP A 880 -24.10 -5.57 28.24
N GLY A 881 -23.61 -5.12 29.40
CA GLY A 881 -22.21 -5.27 29.78
C GLY A 881 -21.24 -4.39 28.99
N ALA A 882 -21.70 -3.36 28.28
CA ALA A 882 -20.81 -2.38 27.66
C ALA A 882 -19.93 -1.63 28.69
N TYR A 883 -20.46 -1.48 29.91
CA TYR A 883 -19.80 -0.87 31.05
C TYR A 883 -20.03 -1.71 32.31
N ASP A 884 -19.01 -1.81 33.16
CA ASP A 884 -19.10 -2.58 34.39
C ASP A 884 -20.05 -1.94 35.41
N VAL A 885 -20.76 -2.79 36.14
CA VAL A 885 -21.65 -2.39 37.24
C VAL A 885 -20.88 -2.46 38.55
N LYS A 886 -20.76 -1.32 39.24
CA LYS A 886 -20.09 -1.24 40.54
C LYS A 886 -20.85 -2.07 41.59
N LEU A 887 -20.12 -2.90 42.35
CA LEU A 887 -20.63 -3.53 43.57
C LEU A 887 -20.83 -2.44 44.65
N ASP A 888 -22.02 -1.84 44.68
CA ASP A 888 -22.37 -0.78 45.62
C ASP A 888 -22.86 -1.35 46.97
N SER A 889 -22.37 -0.79 48.07
CA SER A 889 -22.74 -1.16 49.44
C SER A 889 -23.76 -0.20 50.07
N LYS A 890 -24.24 0.80 49.32
CA LYS A 890 -25.28 1.73 49.78
C LYS A 890 -26.55 0.98 50.19
N ARG A 891 -27.10 1.38 51.34
CA ARG A 891 -28.31 0.76 51.90
C ARG A 891 -29.50 0.97 50.96
N VAL A 892 -30.10 -0.13 50.51
CA VAL A 892 -31.32 -0.14 49.71
C VAL A 892 -32.54 -0.03 50.64
N GLN A 893 -33.56 0.72 50.24
CA GLN A 893 -34.81 0.82 51.01
C GLN A 893 -35.52 -0.54 51.09
N ASN A 894 -36.08 -0.89 52.26
CA ASN A 894 -36.75 -2.18 52.49
C ASN A 894 -37.83 -2.50 51.43
N LYS A 895 -38.59 -1.51 50.96
CA LYS A 895 -39.59 -1.67 49.89
C LYS A 895 -38.95 -2.19 48.59
N ARG A 896 -37.78 -1.65 48.22
CA ARG A 896 -37.04 -2.09 47.04
C ARG A 896 -36.44 -3.46 47.24
N VAL A 897 -35.95 -3.78 48.44
CA VAL A 897 -35.50 -5.14 48.78
C VAL A 897 -36.62 -6.16 48.61
N LEU A 898 -37.82 -5.89 49.15
CA LEU A 898 -38.99 -6.76 48.98
C LEU A 898 -39.36 -6.93 47.51
N GLN A 899 -39.40 -5.85 46.71
CA GLN A 899 -39.63 -5.94 45.26
C GLN A 899 -38.60 -6.82 44.54
N LEU A 900 -37.32 -6.70 44.89
CA LEU A 900 -36.26 -7.52 44.31
C LEU A 900 -36.41 -8.99 44.70
N LEU A 901 -36.76 -9.27 45.96
CA LEU A 901 -37.04 -10.62 46.46
C LEU A 901 -38.29 -11.22 45.80
N THR A 902 -39.37 -10.46 45.61
CA THR A 902 -40.56 -10.90 44.87
C THR A 902 -40.21 -11.26 43.42
N ARG A 903 -39.46 -10.38 42.74
CA ARG A 903 -38.97 -10.65 41.38
C ARG A 903 -38.08 -11.89 41.33
N TYR A 904 -37.30 -12.16 42.38
CA TYR A 904 -36.49 -13.36 42.49
C TYR A 904 -37.34 -14.62 42.71
N THR A 905 -38.37 -14.57 43.57
CA THR A 905 -39.28 -15.70 43.77
C THR A 905 -40.08 -16.04 42.51
N GLU A 906 -40.45 -15.03 41.70
CA GLU A 906 -41.12 -15.23 40.41
C GLU A 906 -40.22 -15.91 39.36
N ARG A 907 -38.89 -15.67 39.42
CA ARG A 907 -37.91 -16.36 38.57
C ARG A 907 -37.79 -17.86 38.87
N HIS A 908 -38.07 -18.28 40.11
CA HIS A 908 -38.07 -19.70 40.50
C HIS A 908 -39.41 -20.39 40.27
N GLY A 909 -40.52 -19.65 40.19
CA GLY A 909 -41.84 -20.20 39.90
C GLY A 909 -42.00 -20.78 38.49
N THR A 910 -41.12 -20.42 37.55
CA THR A 910 -41.13 -20.89 36.16
C THR A 910 -40.33 -22.19 35.94
N PHE A 911 -39.59 -22.68 36.93
CA PHE A 911 -38.83 -23.94 36.86
C PHE A 911 -39.52 -25.14 37.55
N SER A 912 -40.75 -24.99 38.07
CA SER A 912 -41.49 -26.08 38.75
C SER A 912 -42.73 -26.59 37.99
N SER A 913 -42.89 -26.22 36.72
CA SER A 913 -43.96 -26.75 35.85
C SER A 913 -43.41 -27.23 34.49
N SER A 914 -42.56 -28.25 34.53
CA SER A 914 -42.28 -29.16 33.41
C SER A 914 -42.05 -30.56 33.95
#